data_AF-A0A971I2S0-F1
#
_entry.id   AF-A0A971I2S0-F1
#
_cell.length_a   1.000
_cell.length_b   1.000
_cell.length_c   1.000
_cell.angle_alpha   90.00
_cell.angle_beta   90.00
_cell.angle_gamma   90.00
#
_symmetry.space_group_name_H-M   'P 1'
#
loop_
_entity.id
_entity.type
_entity.pdbx_description
1 polymer ?
#
loop_
_entity_poly.entity_id
_entity_poly.type
_entity_poly.pdbx_seq_one_letter_code
_entity_poly.pdbx_strand_id
1 'polypeptide(L)'
;MEKYCTKCGSELHTGARFCTKCGAAVFNEAENSVPAAQPDHVPQPQPNSEAQPPKYTPPVATPKRKSTAAPKRNGGSNVLCIVLSVLLVIQTVVVALYGWPGFLTGGRDAAAVETEKATVSMDNPSVTLAGVSIDANTLNLMGGEKELTVSRKTQSVDEATGLTSVEYDIVLGDMHHLYAPLTLTVPYDMAAAAGGDVVIEHYSSDYGMWIPQITVDNGDGTVTTSLISLSPVKLIYLGRDYPEGVFYISERDSNYAKMMVNHQYWNIIKNMPRDDAQAIVKDFVENGNTRNSMPWAENLLTPDGINLTNNMYSIFDALIGTISSFTELTFMQISFAADKVSEGVSVVGLGIALTQLGIDLYYSNGNDRTAAVNIYKNVFASSGSLFTYMTGYGSLPFSAAFLGVAVLAFGLDYGVQMAEEYKDTVNKAIFDQYYKDFANFNEQYWYKLFVETYIQAWQNGAASQEGVEAAYKTVLDAIEESSEEFWADVFREGSDALTFAVAEAGKTNYYTPKEEQKAEYIEAYRRYMNMRFREKVVPWIEQYLLIQQQNALCASLNKLCEPFNEYYTVEIQEIAPIDSGAPCIYQEHTIRFGNESGFALTDIPCTWTLHAPQDDDEWAVISEFTFLSYLLAGAPDRIMLYPKGSDAKHPEDAVLSKTFTLEDKFTVIPLSSTSITPKWFEGSWKHLASDTVIHLDVPDDNTLDYTAPLDGKDLTTRTTISFDFQTASITTKYVSGTVSLKAATYYGYVEDGKDYIRTGPFRGEGKPGTYSEAEAIYVRVD
;
A
#
# COMPACT_ATOMS: atom_id res chain seq x y z
N MET A 1 53.02 -9.75 0.40
CA MET A 1 52.73 -10.96 -0.39
C MET A 1 51.25 -10.94 -0.69
N GLU A 2 50.89 -10.86 -1.97
CA GLU A 2 49.51 -11.05 -2.43
C GLU A 2 49.05 -12.44 -2.01
N LYS A 3 48.01 -12.52 -1.19
CA LYS A 3 47.40 -13.80 -0.81
C LYS A 3 46.31 -14.10 -1.84
N TYR A 4 46.24 -15.33 -2.32
CA TYR A 4 45.17 -15.78 -3.20
C TYR A 4 44.22 -16.67 -2.40
N CYS A 5 42.92 -16.60 -2.71
CA CYS A 5 41.91 -17.43 -2.09
C CYS A 5 42.18 -18.90 -2.40
N THR A 6 42.31 -19.73 -1.36
CA THR A 6 42.56 -21.18 -1.51
C THR A 6 41.37 -21.94 -2.10
N LYS A 7 40.18 -21.32 -2.17
CA LYS A 7 38.96 -21.92 -2.73
C LYS A 7 38.72 -21.58 -4.20
N CYS A 8 39.01 -20.35 -4.65
CA CYS A 8 38.70 -19.91 -6.03
C CYS A 8 39.87 -19.25 -6.78
N GLY A 9 41.03 -19.10 -6.15
CA GLY A 9 42.23 -18.54 -6.78
C GLY A 9 42.20 -17.03 -7.02
N SER A 10 41.17 -16.31 -6.56
CA SER A 10 41.11 -14.84 -6.68
C SER A 10 42.04 -14.15 -5.69
N GLU A 11 42.65 -13.05 -6.09
CA GLU A 11 43.52 -12.24 -5.24
C GLU A 11 42.75 -11.65 -4.04
N LEU A 12 43.36 -11.67 -2.85
CA LEU A 12 42.79 -11.19 -1.60
C LEU A 12 43.45 -9.87 -1.21
N HIS A 13 42.64 -8.86 -0.91
CA HIS A 13 43.12 -7.60 -0.36
C HIS A 13 43.75 -7.80 1.03
N THR A 14 44.78 -7.01 1.35
CA THR A 14 45.52 -7.11 2.62
C THR A 14 44.60 -6.89 3.81
N GLY A 15 44.50 -7.89 4.71
CA GLY A 15 43.62 -7.86 5.88
C GLY A 15 42.20 -8.42 5.65
N ALA A 16 41.90 -8.91 4.45
CA ALA A 16 40.61 -9.53 4.15
C ALA A 16 40.35 -10.76 5.05
N ARG A 17 39.22 -10.73 5.78
CA ARG A 17 38.73 -11.87 6.57
C ARG A 17 37.99 -12.90 5.71
N PHE A 18 37.53 -12.50 4.52
CA PHE A 18 36.81 -13.33 3.56
C PHE A 18 37.19 -12.96 2.12
N CYS A 19 37.07 -13.89 1.18
CA CYS A 19 37.28 -13.64 -0.25
C CYS A 19 36.11 -12.89 -0.88
N THR A 20 36.37 -11.75 -1.52
CA THR A 20 35.35 -10.92 -2.19
C THR A 20 34.75 -11.54 -3.44
N LYS A 21 35.36 -12.60 -3.99
CA LYS A 21 34.88 -13.30 -5.18
C LYS A 21 34.08 -14.57 -4.90
N CYS A 22 34.37 -15.29 -3.82
CA CYS A 22 33.68 -16.57 -3.51
C CYS A 22 33.19 -16.71 -2.07
N GLY A 23 33.42 -15.70 -1.20
CA GLY A 23 32.96 -15.69 0.18
C GLY A 23 33.75 -16.56 1.16
N ALA A 24 34.78 -17.29 0.72
CA ALA A 24 35.55 -18.17 1.60
C ALA A 24 36.31 -17.39 2.69
N ALA A 25 36.20 -17.85 3.95
CA ALA A 25 36.93 -17.28 5.09
C ALA A 25 38.45 -17.46 4.93
N VAL A 26 39.21 -16.41 5.21
CA VAL A 26 40.68 -16.38 5.12
C VAL A 26 41.24 -16.48 6.54
N PHE A 27 41.72 -17.67 6.92
CA PHE A 27 42.38 -17.87 8.20
C PHE A 27 43.76 -17.19 8.20
N ASN A 28 43.96 -16.22 9.10
CA ASN A 28 45.27 -15.62 9.33
C ASN A 28 45.99 -16.39 10.45
N GLU A 29 46.91 -17.26 10.06
CA GLU A 29 47.85 -17.90 10.96
C GLU A 29 49.16 -17.10 10.94
N ALA A 30 49.30 -16.17 11.88
CA ALA A 30 50.58 -15.53 12.23
C ALA A 30 50.48 -14.86 13.61
N GLU A 31 50.75 -15.62 14.66
CA GLU A 31 51.65 -15.18 15.74
C GLU A 31 52.09 -16.40 16.55
N ASN A 32 53.33 -16.86 16.32
CA ASN A 32 54.03 -17.74 17.24
C ASN A 32 55.55 -17.61 17.02
N SER A 33 56.25 -17.02 18.00
CA SER A 33 57.63 -17.41 18.38
C SER A 33 58.13 -16.67 19.65
N VAL A 34 57.98 -17.21 20.88
CA VAL A 34 58.89 -18.00 21.78
C VAL A 34 59.58 -17.14 22.92
N PRO A 35 60.25 -17.69 23.99
CA PRO A 35 59.76 -17.76 25.38
C PRO A 35 60.72 -17.18 26.47
N ALA A 36 60.25 -17.00 27.72
CA ALA A 36 61.10 -17.00 28.93
C ALA A 36 60.30 -17.37 30.20
N ALA A 37 60.95 -18.10 31.12
CA ALA A 37 60.36 -18.90 32.20
C ALA A 37 60.08 -18.16 33.53
N GLN A 38 59.04 -18.64 34.24
CA GLN A 38 58.68 -18.69 35.69
C GLN A 38 59.18 -17.63 36.70
N PRO A 39 58.37 -17.21 37.71
CA PRO A 39 58.08 -18.09 38.87
C PRO A 39 56.69 -17.96 39.54
N ASP A 40 56.55 -18.79 40.57
CA ASP A 40 55.41 -19.19 41.41
C ASP A 40 54.60 -18.13 42.20
N HIS A 41 53.38 -18.56 42.57
CA HIS A 41 52.58 -18.35 43.81
C HIS A 41 52.16 -16.94 44.32
N VAL A 42 50.83 -16.67 44.22
CA VAL A 42 49.81 -16.43 45.31
C VAL A 42 49.98 -15.19 46.23
N PRO A 43 48.92 -14.37 46.56
CA PRO A 43 47.65 -14.87 47.08
C PRO A 43 46.31 -14.32 46.59
N GLN A 44 45.39 -15.28 46.70
CA GLN A 44 43.94 -15.34 46.64
C GLN A 44 43.26 -14.69 47.87
N PRO A 45 42.06 -14.12 47.74
CA PRO A 45 41.05 -14.11 48.79
C PRO A 45 39.99 -15.19 48.51
N GLN A 46 39.74 -16.05 49.50
CA GLN A 46 38.67 -17.06 49.57
C GLN A 46 38.22 -17.10 51.06
N PRO A 47 37.22 -17.89 51.49
CA PRO A 47 35.75 -17.75 51.34
C PRO A 47 35.01 -17.88 52.69
N ASN A 48 33.67 -17.81 52.68
CA ASN A 48 32.76 -18.64 53.52
C ASN A 48 31.30 -18.33 53.11
N SER A 49 30.30 -19.22 53.13
CA SER A 49 30.22 -20.64 53.47
C SER A 49 28.85 -21.17 52.95
N GLU A 50 28.87 -22.42 52.47
CA GLU A 50 27.89 -23.51 52.44
C GLU A 50 26.36 -23.36 52.75
N ALA A 51 25.57 -23.97 51.84
CA ALA A 51 24.33 -24.79 51.97
C ALA A 51 23.01 -24.30 52.62
N GLN A 52 21.92 -24.25 51.83
CA GLN A 52 20.71 -25.14 51.90
C GLN A 52 19.62 -24.77 50.85
N PRO A 53 18.70 -25.69 50.48
CA PRO A 53 17.89 -25.62 49.25
C PRO A 53 16.62 -24.76 49.39
N PRO A 54 16.17 -24.04 48.34
CA PRO A 54 14.83 -23.43 48.37
C PRO A 54 13.75 -24.44 47.97
N LYS A 55 12.73 -24.47 48.83
CA LYS A 55 11.53 -25.30 48.82
C LYS A 55 10.70 -25.20 47.54
N TYR A 56 10.21 -26.36 47.10
CA TYR A 56 9.03 -26.52 46.27
C TYR A 56 7.79 -25.95 46.98
N THR A 57 7.12 -25.00 46.34
CA THR A 57 5.75 -24.57 46.67
C THR A 57 4.81 -25.06 45.57
N PRO A 58 3.71 -25.77 45.92
CA PRO A 58 2.82 -26.38 44.94
C PRO A 58 2.01 -25.33 44.17
N PRO A 59 1.60 -25.62 42.91
CA PRO A 59 0.70 -24.76 42.17
C PRO A 59 -0.67 -24.68 42.84
N VAL A 60 -1.16 -23.44 42.95
CA VAL A 60 -2.47 -23.08 43.50
C VAL A 60 -3.58 -23.69 42.63
N ALA A 61 -4.57 -24.25 43.32
CA ALA A 61 -5.70 -24.98 42.79
C ALA A 61 -6.51 -24.20 41.73
N THR A 62 -6.78 -24.87 40.62
CA THR A 62 -7.83 -24.54 39.66
C THR A 62 -9.21 -24.59 40.33
N PRO A 63 -10.05 -23.55 40.21
CA PRO A 63 -11.44 -23.65 40.64
C PRO A 63 -12.23 -24.55 39.69
N LYS A 64 -12.71 -25.68 40.22
CA LYS A 64 -13.65 -26.60 39.57
C LYS A 64 -15.02 -25.94 39.37
N ARG A 65 -15.41 -25.89 38.08
CA ARG A 65 -16.66 -26.39 37.48
C ARG A 65 -17.98 -25.70 37.87
N LYS A 66 -18.69 -25.21 36.83
CA LYS A 66 -20.10 -25.60 36.62
C LYS A 66 -20.34 -25.92 35.15
N SER A 67 -20.50 -27.21 34.89
CA SER A 67 -21.14 -27.76 33.70
C SER A 67 -22.64 -27.50 33.85
N THR A 68 -23.20 -26.72 32.93
CA THR A 68 -24.65 -26.62 32.73
C THR A 68 -25.07 -27.68 31.72
N ALA A 69 -26.13 -28.40 32.09
CA ALA A 69 -26.71 -29.50 31.35
C ALA A 69 -27.29 -29.07 30.00
N ALA A 70 -27.17 -29.94 29.00
CA ALA A 70 -27.81 -29.82 27.71
C ALA A 70 -29.36 -29.83 27.85
N PRO A 71 -30.08 -28.87 27.25
CA PRO A 71 -31.53 -28.94 27.16
C PRO A 71 -31.96 -29.77 25.93
N LYS A 72 -32.95 -30.64 26.18
CA LYS A 72 -33.66 -31.50 25.24
C LYS A 72 -34.23 -30.74 24.04
N ARG A 73 -34.06 -31.34 22.85
CA ARG A 73 -34.88 -31.10 21.65
C ARG A 73 -36.36 -31.35 21.96
N ASN A 74 -37.20 -30.34 21.76
CA ASN A 74 -38.62 -30.50 21.51
C ASN A 74 -38.91 -29.96 20.10
N GLY A 75 -39.48 -30.82 19.25
CA GLY A 75 -39.95 -30.45 17.92
C GLY A 75 -41.26 -29.67 17.98
N GLY A 76 -41.46 -28.80 16.99
CA GLY A 76 -42.75 -28.15 16.75
C GLY A 76 -42.63 -26.77 16.10
N SER A 77 -42.95 -26.71 14.81
CA SER A 77 -43.43 -25.53 14.07
C SER A 77 -42.40 -24.45 13.65
N ASN A 78 -41.49 -24.80 12.74
CA ASN A 78 -40.57 -23.86 12.07
C ASN A 78 -41.04 -23.39 10.66
N VAL A 79 -42.28 -23.61 10.24
CA VAL A 79 -42.70 -23.23 8.87
C VAL A 79 -42.78 -21.71 8.70
N LEU A 80 -43.19 -20.95 9.72
CA LEU A 80 -43.31 -19.49 9.63
C LEU A 80 -41.94 -18.78 9.67
N CYS A 81 -40.99 -19.28 10.46
CA CYS A 81 -39.62 -18.76 10.48
C CYS A 81 -38.85 -19.13 9.21
N ILE A 82 -39.07 -20.33 8.63
CA ILE A 82 -38.45 -20.69 7.35
C ILE A 82 -38.98 -19.79 6.23
N VAL A 83 -40.28 -19.48 6.18
CA VAL A 83 -40.83 -18.57 5.16
C VAL A 83 -40.32 -17.13 5.34
N LEU A 84 -40.20 -16.64 6.58
CA LEU A 84 -39.62 -15.32 6.85
C LEU A 84 -38.11 -15.26 6.60
N SER A 85 -37.37 -16.33 6.88
CA SER A 85 -35.94 -16.44 6.57
C SER A 85 -35.70 -16.58 5.07
N VAL A 86 -36.56 -17.29 4.33
CA VAL A 86 -36.49 -17.36 2.86
C VAL A 86 -36.86 -16.01 2.25
N LEU A 87 -37.85 -15.28 2.77
CA LEU A 87 -38.15 -13.92 2.33
C LEU A 87 -37.02 -12.93 2.65
N LEU A 88 -36.35 -13.08 3.80
CA LEU A 88 -35.17 -12.29 4.15
C LEU A 88 -33.97 -12.63 3.26
N VAL A 89 -33.76 -13.90 2.93
CA VAL A 89 -32.71 -14.34 1.99
C VAL A 89 -33.01 -13.86 0.57
N ILE A 90 -34.28 -13.90 0.14
CA ILE A 90 -34.70 -13.31 -1.15
C ILE A 90 -34.53 -11.80 -1.12
N GLN A 91 -34.81 -11.10 -0.01
CA GLN A 91 -34.58 -9.67 0.12
C GLN A 91 -33.10 -9.31 0.17
N THR A 92 -32.24 -10.11 0.80
CA THR A 92 -30.78 -9.91 0.77
C THR A 92 -30.18 -10.25 -0.59
N VAL A 93 -30.74 -11.23 -1.32
CA VAL A 93 -30.36 -11.54 -2.71
C VAL A 93 -30.82 -10.43 -3.65
N VAL A 94 -32.00 -9.82 -3.42
CA VAL A 94 -32.46 -8.64 -4.17
C VAL A 94 -31.61 -7.41 -3.83
N VAL A 95 -31.16 -7.23 -2.58
CA VAL A 95 -30.23 -6.14 -2.19
C VAL A 95 -28.80 -6.40 -2.69
N ALA A 96 -28.35 -7.64 -2.79
CA ALA A 96 -27.09 -8.00 -3.44
C ALA A 96 -27.15 -7.84 -4.98
N LEU A 97 -28.30 -8.12 -5.59
CA LEU A 97 -28.56 -7.89 -7.02
C LEU A 97 -28.81 -6.42 -7.39
N TYR A 98 -29.17 -5.56 -6.43
CA TYR A 98 -29.50 -4.13 -6.66
C TYR A 98 -28.70 -3.12 -5.80
N GLY A 99 -27.56 -3.52 -5.24
CA GLY A 99 -26.54 -2.59 -4.74
C GLY A 99 -26.55 -2.33 -3.23
N TRP A 100 -25.39 -2.57 -2.61
CA TRP A 100 -25.01 -2.11 -1.27
C TRP A 100 -24.65 -0.60 -1.33
N PRO A 101 -24.90 0.22 -0.28
CA PRO A 101 -24.85 1.70 -0.35
C PRO A 101 -23.45 2.36 -0.48
N GLY A 102 -22.47 1.67 -1.06
CA GLY A 102 -21.13 2.21 -1.35
C GLY A 102 -20.80 2.32 -2.84
N PHE A 103 -21.68 1.85 -3.73
CA PHE A 103 -21.45 1.76 -5.17
C PHE A 103 -22.29 2.80 -5.94
N LEU A 104 -22.08 4.08 -5.65
CA LEU A 104 -22.69 5.19 -6.40
C LEU A 104 -21.63 6.15 -6.93
N THR A 105 -20.69 5.63 -7.72
CA THR A 105 -19.92 6.43 -8.68
C THR A 105 -19.77 5.65 -9.98
N GLY A 106 -20.62 5.99 -10.97
CA GLY A 106 -20.37 5.78 -12.39
C GLY A 106 -20.69 4.40 -12.99
N GLY A 107 -21.89 4.26 -13.58
CA GLY A 107 -22.22 3.18 -14.50
C GLY A 107 -23.53 2.46 -14.19
N ARG A 108 -24.59 2.77 -14.96
CA ARG A 108 -25.87 2.05 -14.97
C ARG A 108 -25.65 0.54 -15.19
N ASP A 109 -26.38 -0.27 -14.41
CA ASP A 109 -26.55 -1.72 -14.51
C ASP A 109 -26.27 -2.33 -15.90
N ALA A 110 -25.08 -2.91 -16.09
CA ALA A 110 -24.84 -3.84 -17.18
C ALA A 110 -25.50 -5.19 -16.82
N ALA A 111 -26.67 -5.47 -17.40
CA ALA A 111 -27.40 -6.71 -17.17
C ALA A 111 -26.57 -7.94 -17.60
N ALA A 112 -26.52 -8.96 -16.74
CA ALA A 112 -25.86 -10.23 -17.06
C ALA A 112 -26.48 -10.85 -18.33
N VAL A 113 -25.63 -11.29 -19.27
CA VAL A 113 -26.03 -11.86 -20.56
C VAL A 113 -26.32 -13.36 -20.40
N GLU A 114 -25.55 -14.02 -19.54
CA GLU A 114 -25.56 -15.47 -19.36
C GLU A 114 -25.13 -15.81 -17.94
N THR A 115 -25.93 -16.59 -17.23
CA THR A 115 -25.59 -17.13 -15.90
C THR A 115 -25.76 -18.63 -15.93
N GLU A 116 -24.69 -19.36 -15.65
CA GLU A 116 -24.70 -20.82 -15.54
C GLU A 116 -24.23 -21.25 -14.16
N LYS A 117 -24.66 -22.44 -13.75
CA LYS A 117 -24.30 -23.02 -12.45
C LYS A 117 -24.16 -24.52 -12.51
N ALA A 118 -23.25 -25.05 -11.70
CA ALA A 118 -23.04 -26.49 -11.54
C ALA A 118 -22.60 -26.82 -10.11
N THR A 119 -22.69 -28.10 -9.75
CA THR A 119 -22.11 -28.60 -8.50
C THR A 119 -20.75 -29.19 -8.79
N VAL A 120 -19.73 -28.77 -8.04
CA VAL A 120 -18.37 -29.32 -8.07
C VAL A 120 -18.08 -30.10 -6.79
N SER A 121 -17.27 -31.15 -6.91
CA SER A 121 -16.91 -32.06 -5.80
C SER A 121 -15.44 -32.46 -5.89
N MET A 122 -14.92 -33.16 -4.88
CA MET A 122 -13.54 -33.67 -4.94
C MET A 122 -13.30 -34.60 -6.14
N ASP A 123 -14.31 -35.38 -6.54
CA ASP A 123 -14.21 -36.32 -7.67
C ASP A 123 -14.34 -35.62 -9.02
N ASN A 124 -14.96 -34.43 -9.05
CA ASN A 124 -15.13 -33.62 -10.25
C ASN A 124 -14.95 -32.12 -9.90
N PRO A 125 -13.70 -31.67 -9.68
CA PRO A 125 -13.41 -30.31 -9.22
C PRO A 125 -13.48 -29.26 -10.33
N SER A 126 -13.54 -29.69 -11.59
CA SER A 126 -13.46 -28.81 -12.75
C SER A 126 -14.75 -28.83 -13.56
N VAL A 127 -15.14 -27.68 -14.12
CA VAL A 127 -16.34 -27.52 -14.94
C VAL A 127 -16.20 -26.33 -15.89
N THR A 128 -16.92 -26.35 -17.01
CA THR A 128 -17.04 -25.20 -17.92
C THR A 128 -18.42 -24.58 -17.77
N LEU A 129 -18.49 -23.28 -17.47
CA LEU A 129 -19.72 -22.50 -17.29
C LEU A 129 -19.59 -21.15 -18.01
N ALA A 130 -20.62 -20.75 -18.75
CA ALA A 130 -20.66 -19.52 -19.55
C ALA A 130 -19.42 -19.36 -20.47
N GLY A 131 -18.94 -20.48 -21.02
CA GLY A 131 -17.73 -20.56 -21.85
C GLY A 131 -16.40 -20.52 -21.10
N VAL A 132 -16.41 -20.32 -19.78
CA VAL A 132 -15.20 -20.24 -18.94
C VAL A 132 -14.94 -21.60 -18.30
N SER A 133 -13.71 -22.10 -18.39
CA SER A 133 -13.30 -23.32 -17.69
C SER A 133 -12.72 -22.99 -16.32
N ILE A 134 -13.26 -23.62 -15.28
CA ILE A 134 -12.88 -23.40 -13.88
C ILE A 134 -12.42 -24.72 -13.28
N ASP A 135 -11.20 -24.74 -12.73
CA ASP A 135 -10.78 -25.78 -11.79
C ASP A 135 -10.85 -25.20 -10.38
N ALA A 136 -11.85 -25.63 -9.62
CA ALA A 136 -12.09 -25.15 -8.27
C ALA A 136 -11.00 -25.58 -7.29
N ASN A 137 -10.11 -26.50 -7.66
CA ASN A 137 -9.11 -27.14 -6.82
C ASN A 137 -9.76 -27.93 -5.66
N THR A 138 -9.42 -29.23 -5.56
CA THR A 138 -10.03 -30.14 -4.56
C THR A 138 -9.91 -29.65 -3.11
N LEU A 139 -8.90 -28.82 -2.83
CA LEU A 139 -8.69 -28.21 -1.51
C LEU A 139 -9.83 -27.26 -1.10
N ASN A 140 -10.41 -26.55 -2.05
CA ASN A 140 -11.57 -25.68 -1.79
C ASN A 140 -12.85 -26.51 -1.54
N LEU A 141 -12.83 -27.81 -1.82
CA LEU A 141 -13.97 -28.73 -1.74
C LEU A 141 -13.90 -29.69 -0.55
N MET A 142 -12.97 -29.45 0.39
CA MET A 142 -12.83 -30.26 1.63
C MET A 142 -14.07 -30.30 2.52
N GLY A 143 -14.98 -29.32 2.39
CA GLY A 143 -16.26 -29.28 3.10
C GLY A 143 -17.39 -30.09 2.43
N GLY A 144 -17.09 -30.80 1.33
CA GLY A 144 -18.08 -31.49 0.49
C GLY A 144 -18.38 -30.72 -0.80
N GLU A 145 -19.45 -31.13 -1.47
CA GLU A 145 -19.91 -30.53 -2.72
C GLU A 145 -20.26 -29.05 -2.55
N LYS A 146 -19.94 -28.23 -3.56
CA LYS A 146 -20.26 -26.80 -3.58
C LYS A 146 -20.92 -26.41 -4.90
N GLU A 147 -21.85 -25.45 -4.85
CA GLU A 147 -22.42 -24.83 -6.05
C GLU A 147 -21.42 -23.80 -6.59
N LEU A 148 -21.03 -23.92 -7.86
CA LEU A 148 -20.25 -22.93 -8.60
C LEU A 148 -21.19 -22.20 -9.56
N THR A 149 -21.18 -20.88 -9.53
CA THR A 149 -21.95 -20.01 -10.43
C THR A 149 -21.02 -19.08 -11.20
N VAL A 150 -21.28 -18.92 -12.50
CA VAL A 150 -20.59 -17.95 -13.37
C VAL A 150 -21.63 -17.10 -14.06
N SER A 151 -21.54 -15.78 -13.89
CA SER A 151 -22.36 -14.80 -14.59
C SER A 151 -21.50 -13.93 -15.48
N ARG A 152 -21.75 -13.97 -16.79
CA ARG A 152 -21.03 -13.17 -17.80
C ARG A 152 -21.80 -11.89 -18.10
N LYS A 153 -21.12 -10.74 -18.07
CA LYS A 153 -21.66 -9.44 -18.46
C LYS A 153 -21.41 -9.15 -19.94
N THR A 154 -22.14 -8.17 -20.48
CA THR A 154 -21.89 -7.66 -21.84
C THR A 154 -20.49 -7.06 -21.94
N GLN A 155 -19.89 -7.19 -23.12
CA GLN A 155 -18.67 -6.45 -23.44
C GLN A 155 -18.93 -4.94 -23.31
N SER A 156 -17.98 -4.21 -22.73
CA SER A 156 -18.01 -2.76 -22.58
C SER A 156 -16.67 -2.15 -22.98
N VAL A 157 -16.68 -0.84 -23.24
CA VAL A 157 -15.47 -0.03 -23.44
C VAL A 157 -15.37 0.91 -22.25
N ASP A 158 -14.23 0.89 -21.57
CA ASP A 158 -13.92 1.82 -20.50
C ASP A 158 -13.65 3.20 -21.12
N GLU A 159 -14.43 4.22 -20.73
CA GLU A 159 -14.36 5.54 -21.36
C GLU A 159 -13.05 6.27 -21.08
N ALA A 160 -12.42 6.02 -19.92
CA ALA A 160 -11.20 6.70 -19.51
C ALA A 160 -9.96 6.13 -20.20
N THR A 161 -9.90 4.81 -20.32
CA THR A 161 -8.74 4.10 -20.92
C THR A 161 -8.94 3.76 -22.39
N GLY A 162 -10.18 3.78 -22.89
CA GLY A 162 -10.55 3.30 -24.21
C GLY A 162 -10.47 1.78 -24.37
N LEU A 163 -10.18 1.04 -23.29
CA LEU A 163 -9.96 -0.39 -23.33
C LEU A 163 -11.28 -1.15 -23.38
N THR A 164 -11.32 -2.19 -24.22
CA THR A 164 -12.46 -3.10 -24.28
C THR A 164 -12.33 -4.17 -23.21
N SER A 165 -13.44 -4.54 -22.56
CA SER A 165 -13.44 -5.58 -21.53
C SER A 165 -14.71 -6.42 -21.47
N VAL A 166 -14.60 -7.61 -20.87
CA VAL A 166 -15.72 -8.51 -20.56
C VAL A 166 -15.60 -8.94 -19.11
N GLU A 167 -16.61 -8.67 -18.30
CA GLU A 167 -16.63 -8.99 -16.88
C GLU A 167 -17.39 -10.29 -16.58
N TYR A 168 -16.90 -11.04 -15.60
CA TYR A 168 -17.50 -12.25 -15.08
C TYR A 168 -17.60 -12.16 -13.56
N ASP A 169 -18.74 -12.56 -13.01
CA ASP A 169 -18.92 -12.78 -11.58
C ASP A 169 -18.88 -14.29 -11.29
N ILE A 170 -18.00 -14.71 -10.40
CA ILE A 170 -17.71 -16.12 -10.12
C ILE A 170 -17.86 -16.38 -8.62
N VAL A 171 -18.74 -17.32 -8.28
CA VAL A 171 -19.08 -17.64 -6.89
C VAL A 171 -18.99 -19.14 -6.66
N LEU A 172 -18.34 -19.57 -5.57
CA LEU A 172 -18.18 -20.97 -5.16
C LEU A 172 -18.75 -21.18 -3.75
N GLY A 173 -20.03 -21.55 -3.66
CA GLY A 173 -20.79 -21.55 -2.42
C GLY A 173 -20.68 -20.21 -1.71
N ASP A 174 -20.43 -20.22 -0.40
CA ASP A 174 -20.26 -19.01 0.41
C ASP A 174 -18.77 -18.59 0.54
N MET A 175 -17.89 -19.08 -0.33
CA MET A 175 -16.45 -18.80 -0.21
C MET A 175 -16.10 -17.43 -0.78
N HIS A 176 -15.39 -16.64 0.01
CA HIS A 176 -14.72 -15.42 -0.44
C HIS A 176 -13.21 -15.64 -0.58
N HIS A 177 -12.53 -16.03 0.50
CA HIS A 177 -11.13 -16.46 0.41
C HIS A 177 -11.07 -17.94 0.06
N LEU A 178 -10.18 -18.28 -0.88
CA LEU A 178 -9.94 -19.65 -1.30
C LEU A 178 -8.82 -20.24 -0.46
N TYR A 179 -8.95 -21.51 -0.11
CA TYR A 179 -7.88 -22.24 0.55
C TYR A 179 -6.73 -22.47 -0.42
N ALA A 180 -7.03 -22.79 -1.68
CA ALA A 180 -6.04 -22.99 -2.73
C ALA A 180 -6.35 -22.15 -3.97
N PRO A 181 -5.33 -21.80 -4.78
CA PRO A 181 -5.55 -21.12 -6.03
C PRO A 181 -6.55 -21.89 -6.91
N LEU A 182 -7.62 -21.19 -7.31
CA LEU A 182 -8.58 -21.63 -8.31
C LEU A 182 -8.06 -21.21 -9.68
N THR A 183 -8.06 -22.14 -10.64
CA THR A 183 -7.58 -21.86 -12.00
C THR A 183 -8.76 -21.49 -12.90
N LEU A 184 -8.60 -20.38 -13.61
CA LEU A 184 -9.57 -19.83 -14.53
C LEU A 184 -8.99 -19.82 -15.93
N THR A 185 -9.66 -20.45 -16.90
CA THR A 185 -9.31 -20.38 -18.32
C THR A 185 -10.46 -19.73 -19.08
N VAL A 186 -10.21 -18.54 -19.61
CA VAL A 186 -11.20 -17.67 -20.26
C VAL A 186 -10.92 -17.63 -21.76
N PRO A 187 -11.90 -17.93 -22.63
CA PRO A 187 -11.75 -17.69 -24.06
C PRO A 187 -11.81 -16.19 -24.36
N TYR A 188 -11.01 -15.74 -25.31
CA TYR A 188 -11.01 -14.35 -25.78
C TYR A 188 -11.24 -14.28 -27.28
N ASP A 189 -11.78 -13.14 -27.75
CA ASP A 189 -11.95 -12.90 -29.17
C ASP A 189 -10.62 -12.39 -29.77
N MET A 190 -9.97 -13.25 -30.57
CA MET A 190 -8.73 -12.91 -31.27
C MET A 190 -8.88 -11.69 -32.20
N ALA A 191 -10.07 -11.46 -32.76
CA ALA A 191 -10.33 -10.29 -33.60
C ALA A 191 -10.38 -9.01 -32.76
N ALA A 192 -11.03 -9.06 -31.59
CA ALA A 192 -11.06 -7.94 -30.63
C ALA A 192 -9.68 -7.63 -30.04
N ALA A 193 -8.83 -8.65 -29.86
CA ALA A 193 -7.44 -8.46 -29.44
C ALA A 193 -6.61 -7.70 -30.49
N ALA A 194 -6.97 -7.78 -31.77
CA ALA A 194 -6.29 -7.09 -32.89
C ALA A 194 -4.76 -7.35 -32.95
N GLY A 195 -4.31 -8.49 -32.40
CA GLY A 195 -2.89 -8.85 -32.28
C GLY A 195 -2.14 -8.13 -31.14
N GLY A 196 -2.86 -7.48 -30.23
CA GLY A 196 -2.36 -7.06 -28.92
C GLY A 196 -2.64 -8.10 -27.84
N ASP A 197 -2.06 -7.89 -26.67
CA ASP A 197 -2.19 -8.80 -25.54
C ASP A 197 -3.56 -8.67 -24.85
N VAL A 198 -3.93 -9.72 -24.13
CA VAL A 198 -5.10 -9.74 -23.25
C VAL A 198 -4.68 -10.05 -21.82
N VAL A 199 -5.37 -9.44 -20.85
CA VAL A 199 -5.06 -9.58 -19.43
C VAL A 199 -6.34 -9.85 -18.65
N ILE A 200 -6.27 -10.70 -17.63
CA ILE A 200 -7.35 -10.87 -16.65
C ILE A 200 -7.05 -10.00 -15.43
N GLU A 201 -7.99 -9.14 -15.08
CA GLU A 201 -8.04 -8.47 -13.78
C GLU A 201 -8.97 -9.19 -12.82
N HIS A 202 -8.62 -9.13 -11.55
CA HIS A 202 -9.46 -9.59 -10.45
C HIS A 202 -9.73 -8.41 -9.53
N TYR A 203 -10.99 -8.15 -9.21
CA TYR A 203 -11.34 -7.14 -8.21
C TYR A 203 -11.00 -7.67 -6.83
N SER A 204 -9.97 -7.12 -6.19
CA SER A 204 -9.61 -7.51 -4.83
C SER A 204 -10.38 -6.65 -3.84
N SER A 205 -11.41 -7.22 -3.21
CA SER A 205 -12.14 -6.61 -2.07
C SER A 205 -11.21 -6.11 -0.97
N ASP A 206 -10.16 -6.89 -0.69
CA ASP A 206 -9.10 -6.64 0.28
C ASP A 206 -8.36 -5.30 0.07
N TYR A 207 -8.21 -4.89 -1.20
CA TYR A 207 -7.56 -3.64 -1.59
C TYR A 207 -8.55 -2.61 -2.15
N GLY A 208 -9.82 -3.00 -2.34
CA GLY A 208 -10.86 -2.15 -2.93
C GLY A 208 -10.59 -1.75 -4.39
N MET A 209 -9.90 -2.59 -5.17
CA MET A 209 -9.45 -2.22 -6.52
C MET A 209 -9.34 -3.39 -7.49
N TRP A 210 -9.37 -3.10 -8.78
CA TRP A 210 -9.06 -4.05 -9.85
C TRP A 210 -7.55 -4.26 -9.95
N ILE A 211 -7.12 -5.53 -9.93
CA ILE A 211 -5.72 -5.90 -9.96
C ILE A 211 -5.46 -6.84 -11.14
N PRO A 212 -4.60 -6.46 -12.09
CA PRO A 212 -4.13 -7.35 -13.15
C PRO A 212 -3.45 -8.60 -12.58
N GLN A 213 -3.91 -9.77 -12.99
CA GLN A 213 -3.40 -11.07 -12.57
C GLN A 213 -2.42 -11.62 -13.60
N ILE A 214 -1.52 -12.53 -13.16
CA ILE A 214 -0.62 -13.25 -14.08
C ILE A 214 -1.50 -14.00 -15.08
N THR A 215 -1.44 -13.56 -16.34
CA THR A 215 -2.25 -14.12 -17.42
C THR A 215 -1.33 -14.84 -18.39
N VAL A 216 -1.63 -16.12 -18.65
CA VAL A 216 -0.89 -16.96 -19.58
C VAL A 216 -1.74 -17.17 -20.82
N ASP A 217 -1.24 -16.76 -21.99
CA ASP A 217 -1.85 -17.12 -23.26
C ASP A 217 -1.51 -18.58 -23.61
N ASN A 218 -2.54 -19.38 -23.82
CA ASN A 218 -2.41 -20.81 -24.13
C ASN A 218 -2.16 -21.05 -25.63
N GLY A 219 -2.26 -20.02 -26.48
CA GLY A 219 -2.05 -20.10 -27.93
C GLY A 219 -3.21 -20.71 -28.72
N ASP A 220 -4.34 -20.99 -28.06
CA ASP A 220 -5.55 -21.58 -28.63
C ASP A 220 -6.76 -20.63 -28.59
N GLY A 221 -6.53 -19.34 -28.34
CA GLY A 221 -7.58 -18.34 -28.15
C GLY A 221 -8.16 -18.33 -26.73
N THR A 222 -7.46 -18.91 -25.76
CA THR A 222 -7.81 -18.85 -24.34
C THR A 222 -6.64 -18.33 -23.52
N VAL A 223 -6.97 -17.69 -22.40
CA VAL A 223 -6.00 -17.25 -21.41
C VAL A 223 -6.30 -17.83 -20.04
N THR A 224 -5.25 -18.16 -19.29
CA THR A 224 -5.35 -18.77 -17.96
C THR A 224 -4.80 -17.85 -16.88
N THR A 225 -5.49 -17.79 -15.74
CA THR A 225 -5.02 -17.15 -14.51
C THR A 225 -5.33 -18.01 -13.28
N SER A 226 -4.74 -17.67 -12.13
CA SER A 226 -5.02 -18.30 -10.83
C SER A 226 -5.47 -17.27 -9.82
N LEU A 227 -6.52 -17.58 -9.05
CA LEU A 227 -7.15 -16.67 -8.10
C LEU A 227 -7.12 -17.26 -6.70
N ILE A 228 -6.87 -16.42 -5.70
CA ILE A 228 -6.83 -16.80 -4.27
C ILE A 228 -8.04 -16.28 -3.48
N SER A 229 -8.88 -15.48 -4.12
CA SER A 229 -10.18 -15.06 -3.61
C SER A 229 -11.18 -15.01 -4.76
N LEU A 230 -12.46 -15.00 -4.39
CA LEU A 230 -13.58 -14.89 -5.29
C LEU A 230 -14.18 -13.50 -5.20
N SER A 231 -14.09 -12.81 -6.32
CA SER A 231 -14.67 -11.52 -6.62
C SER A 231 -14.74 -11.39 -8.14
N PRO A 232 -15.44 -10.37 -8.68
CA PRO A 232 -15.55 -10.21 -10.12
C PRO A 232 -14.19 -10.18 -10.82
N VAL A 233 -14.14 -10.81 -11.99
CA VAL A 233 -12.96 -10.81 -12.86
C VAL A 233 -13.30 -10.15 -14.19
N LYS A 234 -12.29 -9.57 -14.83
CA LYS A 234 -12.45 -8.81 -16.07
C LYS A 234 -11.37 -9.20 -17.05
N LEU A 235 -11.77 -9.67 -18.23
CA LEU A 235 -10.88 -9.86 -19.37
C LEU A 235 -10.75 -8.53 -20.10
N ILE A 236 -9.52 -8.04 -20.28
CA ILE A 236 -9.20 -6.76 -20.93
C ILE A 236 -8.41 -7.01 -22.21
N TYR A 237 -8.74 -6.27 -23.27
CA TYR A 237 -8.02 -6.24 -24.54
C TYR A 237 -7.15 -4.98 -24.61
N LEU A 238 -5.81 -5.14 -24.57
CA LEU A 238 -4.87 -4.02 -24.47
C LEU A 238 -4.59 -3.32 -25.81
N GLY A 239 -4.77 -4.03 -26.93
CA GLY A 239 -4.42 -3.55 -28.26
C GLY A 239 -2.91 -3.60 -28.53
N ARG A 240 -2.52 -3.38 -29.79
CA ARG A 240 -1.12 -3.57 -30.24
C ARG A 240 -0.16 -2.49 -29.74
N ASP A 241 -0.63 -1.26 -29.64
CA ASP A 241 0.19 -0.09 -29.32
C ASP A 241 0.09 0.29 -27.84
N TYR A 242 -0.15 -0.71 -26.98
CA TYR A 242 -0.28 -0.51 -25.53
C TYR A 242 1.08 -0.12 -24.91
N PRO A 243 1.12 0.75 -23.87
CA PRO A 243 2.38 1.22 -23.29
C PRO A 243 3.26 0.09 -22.71
N GLU A 244 4.59 0.26 -22.77
CA GLU A 244 5.57 -0.75 -22.30
C GLU A 244 6.15 -0.46 -20.90
N GLY A 245 5.96 0.75 -20.36
CA GLY A 245 6.46 1.13 -19.03
C GLY A 245 5.56 0.62 -17.89
N VAL A 246 6.10 0.43 -16.68
CA VAL A 246 5.31 0.00 -15.49
C VAL A 246 4.22 1.01 -15.15
N PHE A 247 4.49 2.29 -15.43
CA PHE A 247 3.51 3.36 -15.36
C PHE A 247 3.27 3.94 -16.75
N TYR A 248 2.06 4.42 -16.97
CA TYR A 248 1.70 5.18 -18.16
C TYR A 248 0.72 6.29 -17.82
N ILE A 249 0.59 7.27 -18.71
CA ILE A 249 -0.36 8.35 -18.55
C ILE A 249 -1.58 8.04 -19.41
N SER A 250 -2.74 7.89 -18.78
CA SER A 250 -4.02 7.87 -19.48
C SER A 250 -4.52 9.30 -19.71
N GLU A 251 -5.26 9.48 -20.81
CA GLU A 251 -5.82 10.77 -21.20
C GLU A 251 -4.80 11.93 -21.17
N ARG A 252 -3.59 11.72 -21.69
CA ARG A 252 -2.45 12.66 -21.55
C ARG A 252 -2.79 14.11 -21.88
N ASP A 253 -3.62 14.33 -22.89
CA ASP A 253 -4.00 15.66 -23.39
C ASP A 253 -5.33 16.17 -22.78
N SER A 254 -5.71 15.67 -21.60
CA SER A 254 -6.94 15.99 -20.86
C SER A 254 -6.64 16.72 -19.56
N ASN A 255 -7.59 17.52 -19.07
CA ASN A 255 -7.54 18.06 -17.70
C ASN A 255 -7.73 16.96 -16.63
N TYR A 256 -8.15 15.77 -17.05
CA TYR A 256 -8.30 14.58 -16.22
C TYR A 256 -7.15 13.58 -16.38
N ALA A 257 -6.01 13.98 -16.97
CA ALA A 257 -4.85 13.11 -17.17
C ALA A 257 -4.45 12.39 -15.87
N LYS A 258 -4.25 11.07 -15.94
CA LYS A 258 -3.94 10.24 -14.76
C LYS A 258 -2.71 9.40 -15.00
N MET A 259 -1.88 9.28 -13.96
CA MET A 259 -0.87 8.26 -13.88
C MET A 259 -1.54 6.93 -13.55
N MET A 260 -1.24 5.89 -14.31
CA MET A 260 -1.82 4.56 -14.14
C MET A 260 -0.72 3.50 -14.08
N VAL A 261 -0.98 2.46 -13.30
CA VAL A 261 -0.16 1.25 -13.32
C VAL A 261 -0.52 0.43 -14.56
N ASN A 262 0.48 0.00 -15.29
CA ASN A 262 0.32 -0.78 -16.50
C ASN A 262 -0.32 -2.14 -16.21
N HIS A 263 -1.27 -2.59 -17.04
CA HIS A 263 -1.91 -3.91 -16.87
C HIS A 263 -0.90 -5.07 -16.97
N GLN A 264 0.26 -4.85 -17.56
CA GLN A 264 1.38 -5.78 -17.69
C GLN A 264 2.52 -5.53 -16.70
N TYR A 265 2.32 -4.69 -15.67
CA TYR A 265 3.37 -4.31 -14.69
C TYR A 265 4.19 -5.50 -14.19
N TRP A 266 3.52 -6.63 -13.91
CA TRP A 266 4.17 -7.83 -13.40
C TRP A 266 5.15 -8.45 -14.41
N ASN A 267 4.76 -8.51 -15.69
CA ASN A 267 5.62 -9.01 -16.76
C ASN A 267 6.81 -8.06 -17.01
N ILE A 268 6.56 -6.75 -16.95
CA ILE A 268 7.60 -5.74 -17.09
C ILE A 268 8.64 -5.88 -15.97
N ILE A 269 8.19 -5.97 -14.71
CA ILE A 269 9.07 -6.14 -13.54
C ILE A 269 9.81 -7.47 -13.57
N LYS A 270 9.12 -8.56 -13.95
CA LYS A 270 9.72 -9.90 -14.10
C LYS A 270 10.88 -9.91 -15.09
N ASN A 271 10.78 -9.16 -16.18
CA ASN A 271 11.76 -9.16 -17.26
C ASN A 271 12.87 -8.10 -17.07
N MET A 272 12.90 -7.42 -15.92
CA MET A 272 13.94 -6.44 -15.61
C MET A 272 15.32 -7.09 -15.42
N PRO A 273 16.41 -6.44 -15.86
CA PRO A 273 17.76 -6.95 -15.63
C PRO A 273 18.06 -7.14 -14.14
N ARG A 274 18.53 -8.33 -13.78
CA ARG A 274 18.85 -8.70 -12.40
C ARG A 274 19.94 -7.83 -11.75
N ASP A 275 20.91 -7.37 -12.54
CA ASP A 275 22.03 -6.56 -12.03
C ASP A 275 21.53 -5.20 -11.49
N ASP A 276 20.50 -4.64 -12.12
CA ASP A 276 19.89 -3.36 -11.70
C ASP A 276 19.19 -3.53 -10.35
N ALA A 277 18.35 -4.58 -10.21
CA ALA A 277 17.70 -4.93 -8.95
C ALA A 277 18.70 -5.21 -7.81
N GLN A 278 19.82 -5.88 -8.11
CA GLN A 278 20.89 -6.12 -7.12
C GLN A 278 21.59 -4.83 -6.70
N ALA A 279 21.84 -3.90 -7.64
CA ALA A 279 22.49 -2.63 -7.35
C ALA A 279 21.64 -1.79 -6.38
N ILE A 280 20.33 -1.71 -6.64
CA ILE A 280 19.35 -1.01 -5.79
C ILE A 280 19.36 -1.55 -4.36
N VAL A 281 19.29 -2.88 -4.25
CA VAL A 281 19.26 -3.56 -2.95
C VAL A 281 20.57 -3.39 -2.21
N LYS A 282 21.71 -3.45 -2.91
CA LYS A 282 23.03 -3.25 -2.34
C LYS A 282 23.20 -1.82 -1.81
N ASP A 283 22.81 -0.82 -2.60
CA ASP A 283 22.83 0.59 -2.20
C ASP A 283 22.03 0.81 -0.90
N PHE A 284 20.82 0.23 -0.83
CA PHE A 284 19.99 0.27 0.36
C PHE A 284 20.69 -0.32 1.60
N VAL A 285 21.33 -1.48 1.45
CA VAL A 285 22.05 -2.17 2.55
C VAL A 285 23.29 -1.40 2.99
N GLU A 286 24.05 -0.82 2.06
CA GLU A 286 25.31 -0.11 2.33
C GLU A 286 25.09 1.28 2.93
N ASN A 287 24.10 2.03 2.45
CA ASN A 287 23.91 3.43 2.82
C ASN A 287 22.91 3.66 3.96
N GLY A 288 22.20 2.61 4.40
CA GLY A 288 21.59 2.55 5.72
C GLY A 288 20.41 3.49 5.93
N ASN A 289 19.21 2.95 5.69
CA ASN A 289 17.96 3.06 6.46
C ASN A 289 17.76 4.25 7.43
N THR A 290 18.08 5.45 6.97
CA THR A 290 17.80 6.72 7.63
C THR A 290 17.06 7.58 6.61
N ARG A 291 16.30 8.56 7.09
CA ARG A 291 15.35 9.39 6.33
C ARG A 291 15.91 10.02 5.02
N ASN A 292 17.23 9.93 4.80
CA ASN A 292 18.03 10.59 3.77
C ASN A 292 18.98 9.63 3.00
N SER A 293 18.86 8.30 3.11
CA SER A 293 19.93 7.37 2.70
C SER A 293 19.84 6.79 1.27
N MET A 294 18.93 7.25 0.44
CA MET A 294 19.03 7.07 -1.01
C MET A 294 19.34 8.43 -1.62
N PRO A 295 20.63 8.77 -1.85
CA PRO A 295 21.04 10.09 -2.33
C PRO A 295 20.35 10.53 -3.63
N TRP A 296 19.80 9.58 -4.39
CA TRP A 296 19.04 9.83 -5.60
C TRP A 296 17.57 10.20 -5.37
N ALA A 297 16.93 9.77 -4.28
CA ALA A 297 15.52 10.08 -4.00
C ALA A 297 15.33 11.55 -3.60
N GLU A 298 16.28 12.12 -2.83
CA GLU A 298 16.36 13.56 -2.56
C GLU A 298 16.64 14.38 -3.84
N ASN A 299 17.21 13.73 -4.85
CA ASN A 299 17.64 14.34 -6.11
C ASN A 299 16.78 13.93 -7.30
N LEU A 300 15.62 13.29 -7.11
CA LEU A 300 14.82 12.71 -8.20
C LEU A 300 14.41 13.74 -9.26
N LEU A 301 14.37 15.02 -8.87
CA LEU A 301 14.05 16.17 -9.73
C LEU A 301 15.27 17.06 -10.04
N THR A 302 16.49 16.66 -9.69
CA THR A 302 17.72 17.32 -10.15
C THR A 302 18.24 16.66 -11.42
N PRO A 303 18.91 17.37 -12.33
CA PRO A 303 19.48 16.77 -13.54
C PRO A 303 20.41 15.58 -13.24
N ASP A 304 21.16 15.63 -12.13
CA ASP A 304 22.05 14.56 -11.70
C ASP A 304 21.29 13.35 -11.14
N GLY A 305 20.23 13.56 -10.36
CA GLY A 305 19.40 12.46 -9.88
C GLY A 305 18.51 11.87 -10.96
N ILE A 306 17.99 12.65 -11.91
CA ILE A 306 17.28 12.15 -13.11
C ILE A 306 18.19 11.24 -13.93
N ASN A 307 19.44 11.63 -14.17
CA ASN A 307 20.40 10.78 -14.90
C ASN A 307 20.78 9.51 -14.12
N LEU A 308 20.94 9.61 -12.80
CA LEU A 308 21.23 8.46 -11.94
C LEU A 308 20.03 7.49 -11.87
N THR A 309 18.80 8.00 -11.79
CA THR A 309 17.55 7.23 -11.79
C THR A 309 17.24 6.63 -13.15
N ASN A 310 17.42 7.35 -14.26
CA ASN A 310 17.23 6.82 -15.63
C ASN A 310 18.19 5.66 -15.95
N ASN A 311 19.41 5.68 -15.40
CA ASN A 311 20.37 4.59 -15.55
C ASN A 311 20.07 3.38 -14.65
N MET A 312 19.19 3.51 -13.64
CA MET A 312 18.89 2.48 -12.65
C MET A 312 17.44 1.95 -12.75
N TYR A 313 16.51 2.71 -13.35
CA TYR A 313 15.07 2.43 -13.38
C TYR A 313 14.34 3.02 -14.60
N SER A 314 14.48 2.40 -15.79
CA SER A 314 13.58 2.71 -16.94
C SER A 314 12.08 2.53 -16.62
N ILE A 315 11.79 1.85 -15.52
CA ILE A 315 10.46 1.59 -14.95
C ILE A 315 9.68 2.86 -14.62
N PHE A 316 10.38 3.94 -14.27
CA PHE A 316 9.77 5.24 -14.00
C PHE A 316 9.84 6.17 -15.22
N ASP A 317 10.18 5.71 -16.42
CA ASP A 317 10.40 6.59 -17.59
C ASP A 317 9.21 7.49 -17.92
N ALA A 318 7.97 7.03 -17.74
CA ALA A 318 6.79 7.90 -17.94
C ALA A 318 6.73 9.02 -16.90
N LEU A 319 7.06 8.70 -15.65
CA LEU A 319 7.14 9.64 -14.54
C LEU A 319 8.33 10.60 -14.72
N ILE A 320 9.52 10.08 -15.03
CA ILE A 320 10.75 10.85 -15.21
C ILE A 320 10.75 11.64 -16.52
N GLY A 321 10.18 11.11 -17.60
CA GLY A 321 10.00 11.82 -18.87
C GLY A 321 9.06 13.01 -18.71
N THR A 322 8.03 12.86 -17.87
CA THR A 322 7.15 13.98 -17.46
C THR A 322 7.94 14.98 -16.62
N ILE A 323 8.68 14.50 -15.61
CA ILE A 323 9.51 15.33 -14.73
C ILE A 323 10.63 16.09 -15.46
N SER A 324 11.31 15.46 -16.41
CA SER A 324 12.45 16.04 -17.13
C SER A 324 12.01 17.12 -18.13
N SER A 325 10.72 17.16 -18.49
CA SER A 325 10.15 18.30 -19.22
C SER A 325 10.01 19.56 -18.33
N PHE A 326 10.27 19.46 -17.03
CA PHE A 326 10.13 20.52 -16.02
C PHE A 326 11.41 21.31 -15.75
N THR A 327 12.43 21.25 -16.61
CA THR A 327 13.66 22.04 -16.45
C THR A 327 13.43 23.55 -16.35
N GLU A 328 12.24 24.02 -16.74
CA GLU A 328 11.80 25.42 -16.71
C GLU A 328 10.97 25.79 -15.45
N LEU A 329 10.72 24.86 -14.52
CA LEU A 329 9.94 25.14 -13.30
C LEU A 329 10.69 25.97 -12.27
N THR A 330 9.95 26.76 -11.49
CA THR A 330 10.51 27.51 -10.36
C THR A 330 10.86 26.57 -9.19
N PHE A 331 11.81 26.98 -8.34
CA PHE A 331 12.25 26.20 -7.17
C PHE A 331 11.09 25.79 -6.24
N MET A 332 10.10 26.65 -6.05
CA MET A 332 8.93 26.39 -5.19
C MET A 332 8.01 25.31 -5.77
N GLN A 333 7.83 25.29 -7.09
CA GLN A 333 7.01 24.29 -7.77
C GLN A 333 7.72 22.93 -7.82
N ILE A 334 9.04 22.94 -7.98
CA ILE A 334 9.88 21.75 -7.88
C ILE A 334 9.82 21.16 -6.47
N SER A 335 9.91 21.98 -5.41
CA SER A 335 9.80 21.47 -4.04
C SER A 335 8.41 20.90 -3.76
N PHE A 336 7.35 21.55 -4.23
CA PHE A 336 5.99 21.04 -4.05
C PHE A 336 5.77 19.69 -4.77
N ALA A 337 6.27 19.55 -6.00
CA ALA A 337 6.25 18.28 -6.72
C ALA A 337 7.17 17.23 -6.05
N ALA A 338 8.34 17.62 -5.54
CA ALA A 338 9.26 16.74 -4.83
C ALA A 338 8.65 16.20 -3.54
N ASP A 339 8.00 17.04 -2.74
CA ASP A 339 7.39 16.64 -1.47
C ASP A 339 6.25 15.63 -1.69
N LYS A 340 5.51 15.75 -2.80
CA LYS A 340 4.44 14.82 -3.16
C LYS A 340 4.93 13.44 -3.63
N VAL A 341 6.20 13.32 -4.06
CA VAL A 341 6.69 12.16 -4.84
C VAL A 341 7.88 11.46 -4.19
N SER A 342 8.81 12.22 -3.61
CA SER A 342 10.13 11.76 -3.18
C SER A 342 10.08 10.68 -2.10
N GLU A 343 9.16 10.76 -1.13
CA GLU A 343 9.05 9.76 -0.07
C GLU A 343 8.46 8.41 -0.57
N GLY A 344 7.67 8.42 -1.64
CA GLY A 344 7.03 7.22 -2.20
C GLY A 344 7.89 6.45 -3.20
N VAL A 345 8.66 7.16 -4.04
CA VAL A 345 9.44 6.53 -5.12
C VAL A 345 10.56 5.63 -4.60
N SER A 346 11.25 6.02 -3.53
CA SER A 346 12.31 5.20 -2.92
C SER A 346 11.78 3.86 -2.38
N VAL A 347 10.66 3.92 -1.68
CA VAL A 347 9.94 2.77 -1.11
C VAL A 347 9.48 1.81 -2.21
N VAL A 348 8.81 2.35 -3.23
CA VAL A 348 8.24 1.56 -4.31
C VAL A 348 9.33 0.98 -5.21
N GLY A 349 10.39 1.75 -5.51
CA GLY A 349 11.56 1.29 -6.27
C GLY A 349 12.25 0.11 -5.59
N LEU A 350 12.45 0.19 -4.27
CA LEU A 350 12.95 -0.93 -3.47
C LEU A 350 12.01 -2.15 -3.54
N GLY A 351 10.70 -1.95 -3.34
CA GLY A 351 9.70 -3.03 -3.43
C GLY A 351 9.66 -3.73 -4.79
N ILE A 352 9.84 -2.98 -5.88
CA ILE A 352 9.96 -3.50 -7.25
C ILE A 352 11.22 -4.37 -7.39
N ALA A 353 12.39 -3.87 -6.99
CA ALA A 353 13.66 -4.61 -7.09
C ALA A 353 13.62 -5.91 -6.27
N LEU A 354 13.01 -5.85 -5.09
CA LEU A 354 12.83 -7.02 -4.23
C LEU A 354 11.77 -7.98 -4.74
N THR A 355 10.81 -7.52 -5.55
CA THR A 355 9.88 -8.44 -6.21
C THR A 355 10.55 -9.14 -7.38
N GLN A 356 11.32 -8.41 -8.18
CA GLN A 356 12.13 -8.96 -9.27
C GLN A 356 13.05 -10.08 -8.75
N LEU A 357 13.81 -9.84 -7.67
CA LEU A 357 14.70 -10.87 -7.10
C LEU A 357 13.93 -12.11 -6.59
N GLY A 358 12.65 -11.96 -6.25
CA GLY A 358 11.83 -13.00 -5.62
C GLY A 358 11.20 -13.88 -6.67
N ILE A 359 10.81 -13.26 -7.77
CA ILE A 359 10.47 -13.90 -9.03
C ILE A 359 11.68 -14.70 -9.54
N ASP A 360 12.87 -14.10 -9.59
CA ASP A 360 14.11 -14.80 -9.97
C ASP A 360 14.34 -16.03 -9.08
N LEU A 361 14.14 -15.91 -7.76
CA LEU A 361 14.24 -17.04 -6.82
C LEU A 361 13.26 -18.16 -7.17
N TYR A 362 11.98 -17.81 -7.32
CA TYR A 362 10.89 -18.76 -7.58
C TYR A 362 11.14 -19.56 -8.87
N TYR A 363 11.65 -18.90 -9.91
CA TYR A 363 11.95 -19.53 -11.20
C TYR A 363 13.38 -20.12 -11.31
N SER A 364 14.28 -19.87 -10.34
CA SER A 364 15.67 -20.36 -10.34
C SER A 364 15.83 -21.82 -9.85
N ASN A 365 16.85 -22.50 -10.37
CA ASN A 365 17.26 -23.86 -9.96
C ASN A 365 18.74 -23.89 -9.53
N GLY A 366 19.10 -24.81 -8.63
CA GLY A 366 20.51 -25.08 -8.27
C GLY A 366 21.20 -23.95 -7.50
N ASN A 367 22.46 -23.64 -7.87
CA ASN A 367 23.30 -22.66 -7.16
C ASN A 367 22.77 -21.22 -7.20
N ASP A 368 22.01 -20.87 -8.24
CA ASP A 368 21.42 -19.53 -8.39
C ASP A 368 20.37 -19.23 -7.32
N ARG A 369 19.64 -20.26 -6.89
CA ARG A 369 18.69 -20.19 -5.76
C ARG A 369 19.42 -19.87 -4.46
N THR A 370 20.57 -20.49 -4.21
CA THR A 370 21.40 -20.25 -3.01
C THR A 370 21.95 -18.83 -2.96
N ALA A 371 22.46 -18.32 -4.09
CA ALA A 371 22.98 -16.96 -4.17
C ALA A 371 21.90 -15.92 -3.89
N ALA A 372 20.72 -16.10 -4.50
CA ALA A 372 19.60 -15.20 -4.27
C ALA A 372 19.07 -15.29 -2.82
N VAL A 373 19.02 -16.47 -2.20
CA VAL A 373 18.68 -16.62 -0.78
C VAL A 373 19.61 -15.82 0.14
N ASN A 374 20.91 -15.81 -0.13
CA ASN A 374 21.87 -15.04 0.68
C ASN A 374 21.68 -13.52 0.52
N ILE A 375 21.36 -13.06 -0.69
CA ILE A 375 21.00 -11.65 -0.93
C ILE A 375 19.77 -11.28 -0.09
N TYR A 376 18.73 -12.11 -0.14
CA TYR A 376 17.54 -11.95 0.70
C TYR A 376 17.87 -11.92 2.20
N LYS A 377 18.62 -12.89 2.73
CA LYS A 377 19.04 -12.94 4.15
C LYS A 377 19.71 -11.64 4.62
N ASN A 378 20.56 -11.05 3.77
CA ASN A 378 21.25 -9.80 4.09
C ASN A 378 20.28 -8.61 4.15
N VAL A 379 19.31 -8.54 3.24
CA VAL A 379 18.25 -7.51 3.28
C VAL A 379 17.38 -7.67 4.52
N PHE A 380 17.05 -8.91 4.91
CA PHE A 380 16.28 -9.18 6.12
C PHE A 380 17.01 -8.82 7.40
N ALA A 381 18.31 -9.10 7.50
CA ALA A 381 19.09 -8.71 8.68
C ALA A 381 19.12 -7.19 8.89
N SER A 382 18.83 -6.41 7.84
CA SER A 382 18.79 -4.95 7.83
C SER A 382 17.36 -4.36 7.90
N SER A 383 16.32 -5.18 8.10
CA SER A 383 14.90 -4.80 7.94
C SER A 383 14.24 -4.08 9.12
N GLY A 384 14.86 -4.06 10.31
CA GLY A 384 14.26 -3.43 11.50
C GLY A 384 13.93 -1.95 11.34
N SER A 385 14.71 -1.22 10.52
CA SER A 385 14.48 0.19 10.22
C SER A 385 13.57 0.42 9.00
N LEU A 386 13.36 -0.59 8.14
CA LEU A 386 12.40 -0.53 7.02
C LEU A 386 11.00 -0.35 7.61
N PHE A 387 10.65 -1.18 8.59
CA PHE A 387 9.35 -1.14 9.25
C PHE A 387 9.00 0.25 9.81
N THR A 388 9.98 0.94 10.38
CA THR A 388 9.77 2.26 11.00
C THR A 388 9.59 3.35 9.93
N TYR A 389 10.34 3.29 8.82
CA TYR A 389 10.23 4.20 7.67
C TYR A 389 8.86 4.12 6.98
N MET A 390 8.23 2.93 7.01
CA MET A 390 7.02 2.58 6.27
C MET A 390 5.71 2.94 6.98
N THR A 391 5.77 3.47 8.21
CA THR A 391 4.56 3.76 9.02
C THR A 391 3.81 5.04 8.58
N GLY A 392 4.41 5.86 7.72
CA GLY A 392 3.78 7.07 7.14
C GLY A 392 2.99 6.83 5.84
N TYR A 393 3.42 5.89 5.00
CA TYR A 393 2.65 5.41 3.84
C TYR A 393 1.84 4.19 4.28
N GLY A 394 0.64 4.42 4.82
CA GLY A 394 -0.25 3.39 5.38
C GLY A 394 -0.11 2.01 4.72
N SER A 395 0.66 1.15 5.40
CA SER A 395 0.82 -0.31 5.37
C SER A 395 0.41 -1.08 4.10
N LEU A 396 1.44 -1.59 3.38
CA LEU A 396 1.33 -2.16 2.04
C LEU A 396 1.41 -3.69 1.89
N PRO A 397 1.15 -4.49 2.93
CA PRO A 397 1.77 -5.83 3.00
C PRO A 397 3.24 -5.98 2.54
N PHE A 398 4.02 -4.90 2.46
CA PHE A 398 5.41 -4.75 1.99
C PHE A 398 5.99 -5.91 1.14
N SER A 399 5.26 -6.26 0.07
CA SER A 399 5.51 -7.30 -0.96
C SER A 399 5.00 -8.74 -0.66
N ALA A 400 3.93 -8.93 0.12
CA ALA A 400 3.64 -10.19 0.85
C ALA A 400 4.88 -10.62 1.65
N ALA A 401 5.39 -9.66 2.44
CA ALA A 401 6.67 -9.71 3.18
C ALA A 401 7.78 -10.45 2.42
N PHE A 402 8.13 -9.93 1.24
CA PHE A 402 9.20 -10.40 0.34
C PHE A 402 9.02 -11.83 -0.23
N LEU A 403 7.77 -12.24 -0.52
CA LEU A 403 7.34 -13.62 -0.80
C LEU A 403 7.51 -14.60 0.37
N GLY A 404 7.45 -14.07 1.59
CA GLY A 404 7.61 -14.80 2.84
C GLY A 404 9.07 -15.04 3.28
N VAL A 405 10.03 -14.15 2.96
CA VAL A 405 11.47 -14.33 3.33
C VAL A 405 12.11 -15.57 2.68
N ALA A 406 11.68 -15.84 1.44
CA ALA A 406 12.02 -17.03 0.67
C ALA A 406 11.41 -18.33 1.25
N VAL A 407 10.13 -18.30 1.70
CA VAL A 407 9.32 -19.49 2.11
C VAL A 407 10.11 -20.47 2.99
N LEU A 408 10.87 -19.87 3.92
CA LEU A 408 12.07 -20.43 4.53
C LEU A 408 13.29 -20.42 3.59
N ALA A 409 14.21 -19.50 3.81
CA ALA A 409 15.65 -19.72 3.63
C ALA A 409 16.23 -20.91 4.48
N PHE A 410 15.35 -21.85 4.91
CA PHE A 410 15.36 -22.68 6.13
C PHE A 410 14.59 -24.03 6.01
N GLY A 411 13.96 -24.35 4.87
CA GLY A 411 13.89 -25.77 4.49
C GLY A 411 15.32 -26.37 4.48
N LEU A 412 16.31 -25.47 4.28
CA LEU A 412 17.76 -25.52 4.43
C LEU A 412 18.21 -24.94 5.79
N ASP A 413 18.18 -25.66 6.91
CA ASP A 413 19.42 -26.19 7.51
C ASP A 413 19.21 -27.58 8.16
N TYR A 414 17.97 -27.97 8.51
CA TYR A 414 17.70 -29.11 9.40
C TYR A 414 17.44 -30.45 8.70
N GLY A 415 16.94 -30.43 7.46
CA GLY A 415 16.77 -31.66 6.67
C GLY A 415 18.09 -32.24 6.14
N VAL A 416 19.11 -31.40 5.95
CA VAL A 416 20.33 -31.72 5.19
C VAL A 416 21.51 -32.17 6.07
N GLN A 417 21.65 -31.76 7.34
CA GLN A 417 22.69 -32.34 8.22
C GLN A 417 22.35 -33.76 8.74
N MET A 418 21.08 -34.18 8.72
CA MET A 418 20.64 -35.45 9.32
C MET A 418 20.48 -36.64 8.35
N ALA A 419 20.68 -36.44 7.04
CA ALA A 419 20.48 -37.49 6.04
C ALA A 419 21.74 -38.31 5.73
N GLU A 420 22.95 -37.80 6.02
CA GLU A 420 24.19 -38.55 5.76
C GLU A 420 24.49 -39.66 6.80
N GLU A 421 23.70 -39.78 7.87
CA GLU A 421 23.88 -40.82 8.91
C GLU A 421 22.63 -41.66 9.23
N TYR A 422 21.68 -41.85 8.30
CA TYR A 422 20.67 -42.92 8.50
C TYR A 422 21.25 -44.30 8.16
N LYS A 423 22.21 -44.76 8.98
CA LYS A 423 22.71 -46.13 8.99
C LYS A 423 21.82 -46.98 9.89
N ASP A 424 20.76 -47.55 9.34
CA ASP A 424 20.38 -48.95 9.61
C ASP A 424 19.24 -49.43 8.70
N THR A 425 19.58 -50.32 7.78
CA THR A 425 18.71 -50.87 6.72
C THR A 425 17.47 -51.59 7.27
N VAL A 426 17.51 -52.03 8.53
CA VAL A 426 16.45 -52.82 9.18
C VAL A 426 15.31 -51.94 9.67
N ASN A 427 15.60 -50.81 10.30
CA ASN A 427 14.58 -49.90 10.80
C ASN A 427 13.86 -49.22 9.63
N LYS A 428 14.60 -48.84 8.58
CA LYS A 428 14.04 -48.28 7.35
C LYS A 428 12.98 -49.18 6.70
N ALA A 429 13.21 -50.50 6.63
CA ALA A 429 12.28 -51.44 6.02
C ALA A 429 10.97 -51.61 6.81
N ILE A 430 11.05 -51.67 8.15
CA ILE A 430 9.87 -51.70 9.02
C ILE A 430 9.09 -50.39 8.86
N PHE A 431 9.80 -49.26 8.80
CA PHE A 431 9.21 -47.95 8.62
C PHE A 431 8.49 -47.79 7.28
N ASP A 432 9.19 -48.05 6.18
CA ASP A 432 8.64 -47.92 4.83
C ASP A 432 7.38 -48.79 4.66
N GLN A 433 7.38 -50.01 5.21
CA GLN A 433 6.21 -50.89 5.17
C GLN A 433 5.06 -50.38 6.05
N TYR A 434 5.34 -49.98 7.30
CA TYR A 434 4.31 -49.41 8.18
C TYR A 434 3.65 -48.16 7.56
N TYR A 435 4.44 -47.23 7.01
CA TYR A 435 3.93 -46.00 6.42
C TYR A 435 3.18 -46.22 5.12
N LYS A 436 3.57 -47.24 4.34
CA LYS A 436 2.84 -47.63 3.13
C LYS A 436 1.42 -48.12 3.44
N ASP A 437 1.24 -48.78 4.58
CA ASP A 437 -0.01 -49.50 4.88
C ASP A 437 -0.89 -48.82 5.95
N PHE A 438 -0.33 -47.95 6.82
CA PHE A 438 -1.06 -47.46 8.01
C PHE A 438 -1.02 -45.94 8.25
N ALA A 439 0.04 -45.22 7.86
CA ALA A 439 0.20 -43.79 8.16
C ALA A 439 0.15 -42.93 6.89
N ASN A 440 -1.07 -42.56 6.50
CA ASN A 440 -1.32 -41.68 5.35
C ASN A 440 -0.98 -40.23 5.68
N PHE A 441 -0.02 -39.66 4.95
CA PHE A 441 0.24 -38.21 4.97
C PHE A 441 -0.86 -37.50 4.18
N ASN A 442 -1.71 -36.70 4.84
CA ASN A 442 -2.76 -35.94 4.17
C ASN A 442 -2.25 -34.55 3.77
N GLU A 443 -1.77 -34.40 2.54
CA GLU A 443 -1.25 -33.13 2.01
C GLU A 443 -2.24 -31.96 2.16
N GLN A 444 -3.52 -32.25 1.98
CA GLN A 444 -4.59 -31.25 1.98
C GLN A 444 -4.82 -30.63 3.35
N TYR A 445 -4.74 -31.44 4.40
CA TYR A 445 -4.87 -30.98 5.79
C TYR A 445 -3.78 -29.96 6.14
N TRP A 446 -2.52 -30.29 5.86
CA TRP A 446 -1.38 -29.44 6.22
C TRP A 446 -1.38 -28.10 5.48
N TYR A 447 -1.76 -28.13 4.20
CA TYR A 447 -1.90 -26.91 3.41
C TYR A 447 -2.98 -25.98 3.97
N LYS A 448 -4.16 -26.56 4.26
CA LYS A 448 -5.29 -25.81 4.81
C LYS A 448 -4.93 -25.11 6.12
N LEU A 449 -4.25 -25.83 7.02
CA LEU A 449 -3.81 -25.31 8.31
C LEU A 449 -2.93 -24.05 8.15
N PHE A 450 -2.01 -24.06 7.19
CA PHE A 450 -1.19 -22.89 6.87
C PHE A 450 -2.06 -21.71 6.41
N VAL A 451 -2.86 -21.91 5.36
CA VAL A 451 -3.61 -20.82 4.71
C VAL A 451 -4.65 -20.20 5.64
N GLU A 452 -5.37 -21.01 6.42
CA GLU A 452 -6.34 -20.51 7.41
C GLU A 452 -5.66 -19.63 8.46
N THR A 453 -4.52 -20.06 8.99
CA THR A 453 -3.77 -19.29 9.99
C THR A 453 -3.26 -17.99 9.39
N TYR A 454 -2.74 -18.03 8.16
CA TYR A 454 -2.25 -16.85 7.45
C TYR A 454 -3.37 -15.82 7.21
N ILE A 455 -4.50 -16.26 6.65
CA ILE A 455 -5.65 -15.38 6.37
C ILE A 455 -6.15 -14.74 7.67
N GLN A 456 -6.29 -15.52 8.75
CA GLN A 456 -6.72 -14.99 10.05
C GLN A 456 -5.76 -13.92 10.58
N ALA A 457 -4.45 -14.16 10.52
CA ALA A 457 -3.47 -13.18 10.97
C ALA A 457 -3.53 -11.91 10.12
N TRP A 458 -3.62 -12.07 8.80
CA TRP A 458 -3.71 -10.96 7.85
C TRP A 458 -4.97 -10.10 8.06
N GLN A 459 -6.15 -10.72 8.22
CA GLN A 459 -7.42 -10.03 8.50
C GLN A 459 -7.42 -9.27 9.83
N ASN A 460 -6.65 -9.75 10.82
CA ASN A 460 -6.52 -9.10 12.12
C ASN A 460 -5.53 -7.93 12.13
N GLY A 461 -5.03 -7.51 10.96
CA GLY A 461 -4.11 -6.38 10.81
C GLY A 461 -2.68 -6.68 11.27
N ALA A 462 -2.32 -7.95 11.45
CA ALA A 462 -0.93 -8.32 11.66
C ALA A 462 -0.10 -7.89 10.46
N ALA A 463 1.15 -7.49 10.69
CA ALA A 463 2.04 -7.23 9.56
C ALA A 463 2.18 -8.50 8.71
N SER A 464 2.21 -8.37 7.38
CA SER A 464 2.27 -9.53 6.47
C SER A 464 3.36 -10.56 6.82
N GLN A 465 4.47 -10.13 7.42
CA GLN A 465 5.53 -10.99 7.95
C GLN A 465 5.06 -11.83 9.15
N GLU A 466 4.50 -11.19 10.17
CA GLU A 466 4.03 -11.84 11.41
C GLU A 466 2.98 -12.91 11.09
N GLY A 467 2.12 -12.65 10.11
CA GLY A 467 1.14 -13.62 9.63
C GLY A 467 1.76 -14.85 8.96
N VAL A 468 2.76 -14.68 8.10
CA VAL A 468 3.47 -15.81 7.46
C VAL A 468 4.26 -16.63 8.50
N GLU A 469 4.97 -15.97 9.41
CA GLU A 469 5.74 -16.64 10.48
C GLU A 469 4.83 -17.44 11.43
N ALA A 470 3.70 -16.85 11.84
CA ALA A 470 2.71 -17.52 12.68
C ALA A 470 2.12 -18.75 11.99
N ALA A 471 1.70 -18.63 10.73
CA ALA A 471 1.15 -19.73 9.95
C ALA A 471 2.12 -20.90 9.82
N TYR A 472 3.40 -20.61 9.56
CA TYR A 472 4.42 -21.66 9.45
C TYR A 472 4.68 -22.35 10.79
N LYS A 473 4.81 -21.58 11.88
CA LYS A 473 5.01 -22.11 13.23
C LYS A 473 3.87 -23.04 13.64
N THR A 474 2.62 -22.67 13.35
CA THR A 474 1.44 -23.49 13.64
C THR A 474 1.50 -24.86 12.96
N VAL A 475 1.97 -24.93 11.70
CA VAL A 475 2.13 -26.21 11.01
C VAL A 475 3.21 -27.07 11.66
N LEU A 476 4.36 -26.49 11.99
CA LEU A 476 5.46 -27.23 12.63
C LEU A 476 5.05 -27.79 14.01
N ASP A 477 4.40 -26.97 14.83
CA ASP A 477 3.91 -27.40 16.16
C ASP A 477 2.87 -28.54 16.01
N ALA A 478 2.04 -28.53 14.96
CA ALA A 478 1.09 -29.61 14.68
C ALA A 478 1.74 -30.91 14.17
N ILE A 479 2.83 -30.82 13.39
CA ILE A 479 3.64 -31.99 12.99
C ILE A 479 4.28 -32.65 14.22
N GLU A 480 4.74 -31.83 15.18
CA GLU A 480 5.31 -32.28 16.44
C GLU A 480 4.31 -33.10 17.25
N GLU A 481 3.15 -32.51 17.56
CA GLU A 481 2.08 -33.14 18.32
C GLU A 481 1.61 -34.44 17.66
N SER A 482 1.41 -34.41 16.33
CA SER A 482 1.01 -35.59 15.56
C SER A 482 2.04 -36.72 15.61
N SER A 483 3.33 -36.38 15.72
CA SER A 483 4.40 -37.38 15.80
C SER A 483 4.41 -38.08 17.15
N GLU A 484 4.21 -37.34 18.24
CA GLU A 484 4.16 -37.89 19.60
C GLU A 484 2.90 -38.74 19.82
N GLU A 485 1.73 -38.25 19.41
CA GLU A 485 0.46 -38.98 19.54
C GLU A 485 0.47 -40.31 18.77
N PHE A 486 0.98 -40.27 17.54
CA PHE A 486 1.10 -41.45 16.69
C PHE A 486 1.93 -42.55 17.37
N TRP A 487 3.10 -42.21 17.92
CA TRP A 487 3.95 -43.19 18.58
C TRP A 487 3.41 -43.66 19.92
N ALA A 488 2.69 -42.80 20.65
CA ALA A 488 1.98 -43.22 21.85
C ALA A 488 0.93 -44.32 21.52
N ASP A 489 0.27 -44.24 20.37
CA ASP A 489 -0.67 -45.28 19.93
C ASP A 489 0.04 -46.53 19.41
N VAL A 490 1.10 -46.38 18.61
CA VAL A 490 1.89 -47.51 18.09
C VAL A 490 2.55 -48.31 19.21
N PHE A 491 3.07 -47.66 20.25
CA PHE A 491 3.70 -48.33 21.40
C PHE A 491 2.72 -48.76 22.49
N ARG A 492 1.42 -48.51 22.32
CA ARG A 492 0.39 -48.98 23.25
C ARG A 492 0.42 -50.51 23.28
N GLU A 493 0.50 -51.08 24.48
CA GLU A 493 0.52 -52.54 24.66
C GLU A 493 -0.65 -53.20 23.91
N GLY A 494 -0.33 -54.10 22.98
CA GLY A 494 -1.33 -54.79 22.15
C GLY A 494 -1.71 -54.09 20.84
N SER A 495 -0.93 -53.11 20.35
CA SER A 495 -1.16 -52.56 19.01
C SER A 495 -0.79 -53.59 17.92
N ASP A 496 -1.77 -53.98 17.09
CA ASP A 496 -1.55 -54.94 16.01
C ASP A 496 -0.64 -54.36 14.90
N ALA A 497 -0.63 -53.04 14.74
CA ALA A 497 0.03 -52.35 13.63
C ALA A 497 1.57 -52.49 13.66
N LEU A 498 2.20 -52.37 14.84
CA LEU A 498 3.65 -52.57 14.97
C LEU A 498 4.03 -54.04 14.73
N THR A 499 3.19 -54.96 15.23
CA THR A 499 3.38 -56.40 15.04
C THR A 499 3.31 -56.79 13.57
N PHE A 500 2.37 -56.23 12.80
CA PHE A 500 2.23 -56.49 11.37
C PHE A 500 3.42 -55.95 10.56
N ALA A 501 3.83 -54.70 10.77
CA ALA A 501 4.95 -54.11 10.03
C ALA A 501 6.29 -54.80 10.33
N VAL A 502 6.52 -55.20 11.59
CA VAL A 502 7.73 -55.96 11.99
C VAL A 502 7.76 -57.34 11.33
N ALA A 503 6.61 -58.02 11.26
CA ALA A 503 6.49 -59.32 10.61
C ALA A 503 6.71 -59.24 9.09
N GLU A 504 6.14 -58.23 8.43
CA GLU A 504 6.24 -58.05 6.98
C GLU A 504 7.65 -57.60 6.53
N ALA A 505 8.37 -56.86 7.39
CA ALA A 505 9.78 -56.56 7.21
C ALA A 505 10.74 -57.74 7.52
N GLY A 506 10.20 -58.93 7.81
CA GLY A 506 10.99 -60.15 8.03
C GLY A 506 11.74 -60.19 9.37
N LYS A 507 11.22 -59.51 10.40
CA LYS A 507 11.80 -59.44 11.74
C LYS A 507 10.95 -60.21 12.76
N THR A 508 11.58 -60.67 13.84
CA THR A 508 10.91 -61.52 14.84
C THR A 508 9.87 -60.76 15.66
N ASN A 509 8.75 -61.43 15.91
CA ASN A 509 7.42 -60.91 16.25
C ASN A 509 7.23 -60.21 17.62
N TYR A 510 8.31 -59.85 18.32
CA TYR A 510 8.22 -59.13 19.59
C TYR A 510 9.33 -58.10 19.65
N TYR A 511 9.07 -56.96 19.04
CA TYR A 511 9.92 -55.79 19.16
C TYR A 511 9.27 -54.85 20.18
N THR A 512 9.77 -54.86 21.42
CA THR A 512 9.46 -53.84 22.42
C THR A 512 10.60 -52.83 22.42
N PRO A 513 10.44 -51.67 21.79
CA PRO A 513 11.50 -50.66 21.76
C PRO A 513 11.83 -50.19 23.17
N LYS A 514 13.13 -50.08 23.45
CA LYS A 514 13.60 -49.34 24.63
C LYS A 514 13.19 -47.88 24.52
N GLU A 515 13.10 -47.16 25.63
CA GLU A 515 12.78 -45.72 25.63
C GLU A 515 13.71 -44.90 24.73
N GLU A 516 15.01 -45.24 24.68
CA GLU A 516 15.99 -44.64 23.76
C GLU A 516 15.61 -44.86 22.28
N GLN A 517 15.13 -46.06 21.94
CA GLN A 517 14.70 -46.40 20.58
C GLN A 517 13.38 -45.71 20.21
N LYS A 518 12.46 -45.54 21.17
CA LYS A 518 11.22 -44.77 20.96
C LYS A 518 11.53 -43.31 20.60
N ALA A 519 12.49 -42.68 21.28
CA ALA A 519 12.92 -41.33 20.95
C ALA A 519 13.54 -41.25 19.55
N GLU A 520 14.40 -42.19 19.17
CA GLU A 520 14.96 -42.28 17.81
C GLU A 520 13.89 -42.44 16.73
N TYR A 521 12.81 -43.16 17.03
CA TYR A 521 11.69 -43.39 16.12
C TYR A 521 10.76 -42.19 15.95
N ILE A 522 10.51 -41.44 17.03
CA ILE A 522 9.80 -40.16 16.98
C ILE A 522 10.58 -39.17 16.10
N GLU A 523 11.89 -39.04 16.32
CA GLU A 523 12.76 -38.17 15.52
C GLU A 523 12.80 -38.56 14.04
N ALA A 524 12.85 -39.87 13.73
CA ALA A 524 12.84 -40.36 12.37
C ALA A 524 11.51 -40.03 11.65
N TYR A 525 10.38 -40.18 12.34
CA TYR A 525 9.07 -39.85 11.78
C TYR A 525 8.92 -38.33 11.53
N ARG A 526 9.34 -37.51 12.49
CA ARG A 526 9.33 -36.05 12.34
C ARG A 526 10.11 -35.60 11.09
N ARG A 527 11.26 -36.23 10.81
CA ARG A 527 12.05 -35.96 9.60
C ARG A 527 11.29 -36.34 8.31
N TYR A 528 10.64 -37.49 8.31
CA TYR A 528 9.82 -37.94 7.18
C TYR A 528 8.64 -36.98 6.92
N MET A 529 7.92 -36.56 7.97
CA MET A 529 6.81 -35.60 7.86
C MET A 529 7.27 -34.27 7.28
N ASN A 530 8.39 -33.72 7.77
CA ASN A 530 8.98 -32.49 7.25
C ASN A 530 9.41 -32.62 5.78
N MET A 531 9.96 -33.77 5.37
CA MET A 531 10.31 -34.05 3.98
C MET A 531 9.06 -34.05 3.08
N ARG A 532 8.00 -34.76 3.48
CA ARG A 532 6.75 -34.83 2.72
C ARG A 532 6.04 -33.49 2.62
N PHE A 533 5.96 -32.73 3.72
CA PHE A 533 5.41 -31.38 3.75
C PHE A 533 6.15 -30.47 2.75
N ARG A 534 7.49 -30.52 2.77
CA ARG A 534 8.33 -29.76 1.83
C ARG A 534 8.07 -30.14 0.38
N GLU A 535 8.00 -31.42 0.05
CA GLU A 535 7.85 -31.85 -1.35
C GLU A 535 6.45 -31.65 -1.91
N LYS A 536 5.42 -31.75 -1.06
CA LYS A 536 4.03 -31.84 -1.52
C LYS A 536 3.18 -30.60 -1.22
N VAL A 537 3.51 -29.85 -0.16
CA VAL A 537 2.66 -28.75 0.33
C VAL A 537 3.28 -27.38 0.07
N VAL A 538 4.59 -27.24 0.24
CA VAL A 538 5.30 -25.97 0.03
C VAL A 538 5.07 -25.37 -1.37
N PRO A 539 5.05 -26.13 -2.49
CA PRO A 539 4.78 -25.54 -3.81
C PRO A 539 3.42 -24.82 -3.89
N TRP A 540 2.38 -25.33 -3.21
CA TRP A 540 1.08 -24.67 -3.16
C TRP A 540 1.11 -23.39 -2.32
N ILE A 541 1.94 -23.36 -1.27
CA ILE A 541 2.18 -22.17 -0.45
C ILE A 541 2.93 -21.10 -1.26
N GLU A 542 3.98 -21.49 -1.98
CA GLU A 542 4.75 -20.59 -2.85
C GLU A 542 3.85 -19.92 -3.89
N GLN A 543 3.00 -20.71 -4.58
CA GLN A 543 2.05 -20.17 -5.56
C GLN A 543 1.04 -19.19 -4.92
N TYR A 544 0.48 -19.54 -3.75
CA TYR A 544 -0.46 -18.68 -3.04
C TYR A 544 0.20 -17.33 -2.65
N LEU A 545 1.41 -17.38 -2.09
CA LEU A 545 2.14 -16.16 -1.70
C LEU A 545 2.54 -15.31 -2.90
N LEU A 546 2.77 -15.91 -4.08
CA LEU A 546 3.10 -15.18 -5.31
C LEU A 546 1.95 -14.32 -5.79
N ILE A 547 0.73 -14.88 -5.77
CA ILE A 547 -0.48 -14.14 -6.13
C ILE A 547 -0.74 -13.04 -5.07
N GLN A 548 -0.48 -13.31 -3.78
CA GLN A 548 -0.57 -12.27 -2.75
C GLN A 548 0.45 -11.13 -2.97
N GLN A 549 1.70 -11.46 -3.31
CA GLN A 549 2.73 -10.46 -3.61
C GLN A 549 2.34 -9.63 -4.84
N GLN A 550 1.80 -10.28 -5.87
CA GLN A 550 1.28 -9.61 -7.05
C GLN A 550 0.26 -8.53 -6.66
N ASN A 551 -0.74 -8.90 -5.87
CA ASN A 551 -1.80 -7.99 -5.44
C ASN A 551 -1.26 -6.83 -4.60
N ALA A 552 -0.42 -7.13 -3.61
CA ALA A 552 0.19 -6.12 -2.74
C ALA A 552 1.07 -5.12 -3.53
N LEU A 553 1.85 -5.61 -4.49
CA LEU A 553 2.70 -4.74 -5.31
C LEU A 553 1.86 -3.83 -6.21
N CYS A 554 0.80 -4.34 -6.84
CA CYS A 554 -0.09 -3.50 -7.66
C CYS A 554 -0.70 -2.36 -6.83
N ALA A 555 -1.19 -2.66 -5.64
CA ALA A 555 -1.71 -1.65 -4.72
C ALA A 555 -0.64 -0.61 -4.37
N SER A 556 0.61 -1.03 -4.21
CA SER A 556 1.75 -0.14 -3.92
C SER A 556 2.02 0.84 -5.05
N LEU A 557 2.06 0.31 -6.27
CA LEU A 557 2.29 1.10 -7.47
C LEU A 557 1.15 2.11 -7.67
N ASN A 558 -0.10 1.70 -7.42
CA ASN A 558 -1.24 2.61 -7.53
C ASN A 558 -1.22 3.72 -6.48
N LYS A 559 -0.78 3.43 -5.25
CA LYS A 559 -0.61 4.46 -4.21
C LYS A 559 0.41 5.53 -4.60
N LEU A 560 1.44 5.16 -5.37
CA LEU A 560 2.38 6.13 -5.94
C LEU A 560 1.75 7.03 -7.00
N CYS A 561 0.70 6.57 -7.66
CA CYS A 561 -0.04 7.34 -8.65
C CYS A 561 -1.02 8.34 -8.01
N GLU A 562 -1.49 8.09 -6.78
CA GLU A 562 -2.49 8.91 -6.09
C GLU A 562 -2.16 10.42 -6.06
N PRO A 563 -0.94 10.86 -5.68
CA PRO A 563 -0.61 12.28 -5.63
C PRO A 563 -0.74 13.00 -6.98
N PHE A 564 -0.45 12.29 -8.08
CA PHE A 564 -0.59 12.81 -9.45
C PHE A 564 -2.05 12.89 -9.90
N ASN A 565 -2.89 12.01 -9.36
CA ASN A 565 -4.28 11.86 -9.73
C ASN A 565 -5.23 12.69 -8.86
N GLU A 566 -4.70 13.42 -7.86
CA GLU A 566 -5.48 14.35 -7.04
C GLU A 566 -6.03 15.51 -7.88
N TYR A 567 -7.29 15.85 -7.66
CA TYR A 567 -7.94 17.00 -8.29
C TYR A 567 -7.66 18.29 -7.53
N TYR A 568 -7.42 19.34 -8.31
CA TYR A 568 -7.26 20.72 -7.88
C TYR A 568 -8.22 21.61 -8.66
N THR A 569 -8.69 22.65 -7.96
CA THR A 569 -9.63 23.62 -8.48
C THR A 569 -9.05 25.02 -8.30
N VAL A 570 -8.98 25.78 -9.38
CA VAL A 570 -8.64 27.21 -9.35
C VAL A 570 -9.88 28.01 -9.73
N GLU A 571 -10.31 28.88 -8.82
CA GLU A 571 -11.39 29.83 -9.04
C GLU A 571 -10.80 31.22 -9.28
N ILE A 572 -11.15 31.84 -10.40
CA ILE A 572 -10.76 33.21 -10.75
C ILE A 572 -12.01 34.05 -10.62
N GLN A 573 -11.96 35.09 -9.81
CA GLN A 573 -13.14 35.91 -9.53
C GLN A 573 -12.84 37.39 -9.55
N GLU A 574 -13.83 38.18 -9.93
CA GLU A 574 -13.84 39.62 -9.75
C GLU A 574 -15.13 40.02 -9.05
N ILE A 575 -15.00 40.86 -8.02
CA ILE A 575 -16.13 41.47 -7.35
C ILE A 575 -15.98 42.98 -7.54
N ALA A 576 -17.01 43.63 -8.08
CA ALA A 576 -17.02 45.08 -8.25
C ALA A 576 -16.94 45.78 -6.88
N PRO A 577 -16.28 46.95 -6.77
CA PRO A 577 -16.25 47.70 -5.52
C PRO A 577 -17.66 48.06 -5.07
N ILE A 578 -17.98 47.69 -3.83
CA ILE A 578 -19.27 47.97 -3.17
C ILE A 578 -19.59 49.47 -3.30
N ASP A 579 -20.81 49.79 -3.76
CA ASP A 579 -21.34 51.15 -3.93
C ASP A 579 -20.67 52.04 -4.99
N SER A 580 -19.77 51.51 -5.83
CA SER A 580 -19.16 52.30 -6.91
C SER A 580 -20.08 52.56 -8.11
N GLY A 581 -21.09 51.70 -8.31
CA GLY A 581 -21.93 51.67 -9.51
C GLY A 581 -21.16 51.39 -10.81
N ALA A 582 -19.89 51.00 -10.72
CA ALA A 582 -19.04 50.65 -11.85
C ALA A 582 -19.06 49.13 -12.05
N PRO A 583 -19.19 48.65 -13.30
CA PRO A 583 -19.16 47.22 -13.58
C PRO A 583 -17.76 46.62 -13.31
N CYS A 584 -17.70 45.30 -13.13
CA CYS A 584 -16.46 44.53 -13.19
C CYS A 584 -15.58 44.95 -14.39
N ILE A 585 -14.29 45.17 -14.15
CA ILE A 585 -13.33 45.73 -15.12
C ILE A 585 -12.94 44.69 -16.16
N TYR A 586 -12.85 43.42 -15.75
CA TYR A 586 -12.28 42.35 -16.55
C TYR A 586 -13.34 41.45 -17.19
N GLN A 587 -14.59 41.90 -17.31
CA GLN A 587 -15.64 41.19 -18.04
C GLN A 587 -15.18 40.83 -19.46
N GLU A 588 -15.60 39.66 -19.93
CA GLU A 588 -15.32 39.13 -21.27
C GLU A 588 -13.83 39.02 -21.65
N HIS A 589 -12.90 39.22 -20.72
CA HIS A 589 -11.48 39.01 -20.96
C HIS A 589 -11.18 37.53 -21.14
N THR A 590 -10.24 37.23 -22.04
CA THR A 590 -9.63 35.90 -22.11
C THR A 590 -8.61 35.78 -21.00
N ILE A 591 -8.72 34.72 -20.22
CA ILE A 591 -7.81 34.42 -19.11
C ILE A 591 -6.96 33.23 -19.54
N ARG A 592 -5.63 33.41 -19.55
CA ARG A 592 -4.69 32.34 -19.91
C ARG A 592 -3.77 32.02 -18.74
N PHE A 593 -3.57 30.74 -18.49
CA PHE A 593 -2.61 30.23 -17.54
C PHE A 593 -1.21 30.18 -18.17
N GLY A 594 -0.18 30.42 -17.36
CA GLY A 594 1.21 30.29 -17.79
C GLY A 594 2.20 30.59 -16.68
N ASN A 595 3.42 30.91 -17.08
CA ASN A 595 4.53 31.33 -16.23
C ASN A 595 5.30 32.49 -16.87
N GLU A 596 6.45 32.89 -16.29
CA GLU A 596 7.29 33.97 -16.87
C GLU A 596 7.84 33.62 -18.25
N SER A 597 8.07 32.34 -18.52
CA SER A 597 8.65 31.84 -19.76
C SER A 597 7.62 31.70 -20.89
N GLY A 598 6.31 31.69 -20.60
CA GLY A 598 5.27 31.54 -21.62
C GLY A 598 3.91 31.08 -21.10
N PHE A 599 3.01 30.76 -22.03
CA PHE A 599 1.73 30.12 -21.71
C PHE A 599 1.91 28.64 -21.34
N ALA A 600 0.85 28.04 -20.82
CA ALA A 600 0.77 26.60 -20.59
C ALA A 600 1.22 25.79 -21.82
N LEU A 601 1.99 24.73 -21.58
CA LEU A 601 2.57 23.88 -22.64
C LEU A 601 1.52 23.07 -23.40
N THR A 602 0.42 22.73 -22.72
CA THR A 602 -0.77 22.13 -23.32
C THR A 602 -1.89 23.15 -23.29
N ASP A 603 -2.52 23.41 -24.44
CA ASP A 603 -3.67 24.33 -24.51
C ASP A 603 -4.95 23.50 -24.54
N ILE A 604 -5.48 23.24 -23.34
CA ILE A 604 -6.76 22.55 -23.13
C ILE A 604 -7.81 23.63 -22.93
N PRO A 605 -8.72 23.84 -23.90
CA PRO A 605 -9.79 24.83 -23.78
C PRO A 605 -10.64 24.56 -22.54
N CYS A 606 -11.09 25.62 -21.86
CA CYS A 606 -11.84 25.53 -20.62
C CYS A 606 -11.05 24.99 -19.41
N THR A 607 -9.74 24.81 -19.54
CA THR A 607 -8.85 24.48 -18.41
C THR A 607 -7.73 25.50 -18.29
N TRP A 608 -6.90 25.65 -19.34
CA TRP A 608 -5.76 26.57 -19.35
C TRP A 608 -6.05 27.90 -20.05
N THR A 609 -7.17 27.94 -20.79
CA THR A 609 -7.73 29.15 -21.41
C THR A 609 -9.20 29.24 -21.01
N LEU A 610 -9.55 30.28 -20.24
CA LEU A 610 -10.90 30.58 -19.76
C LEU A 610 -11.38 31.93 -20.32
N HIS A 611 -12.67 32.21 -20.16
CA HIS A 611 -13.25 33.51 -20.51
C HIS A 611 -14.08 34.04 -19.34
N ALA A 612 -13.78 35.25 -18.89
CA ALA A 612 -14.60 35.93 -17.91
C ALA A 612 -16.03 36.13 -18.47
N PRO A 613 -17.09 35.85 -17.71
CA PRO A 613 -18.45 36.08 -18.17
C PRO A 613 -18.74 37.59 -18.20
N GLN A 614 -19.88 37.92 -18.78
CA GLN A 614 -20.42 39.27 -18.73
C GLN A 614 -21.33 39.38 -17.50
N ASP A 615 -20.82 39.99 -16.41
CA ASP A 615 -21.59 40.29 -15.20
C ASP A 615 -21.08 41.59 -14.55
N ASP A 616 -21.99 42.49 -14.20
CA ASP A 616 -21.71 43.85 -13.75
C ASP A 616 -21.27 43.90 -12.27
N ASP A 617 -21.79 43.03 -11.41
CA ASP A 617 -21.60 43.14 -9.96
C ASP A 617 -20.52 42.17 -9.44
N GLU A 618 -20.55 40.92 -9.89
CA GLU A 618 -19.57 39.90 -9.52
C GLU A 618 -19.53 38.78 -10.54
N TRP A 619 -18.36 38.16 -10.72
CA TRP A 619 -18.24 36.93 -11.49
C TRP A 619 -17.13 36.02 -10.97
N ALA A 620 -17.30 34.72 -11.24
CA ALA A 620 -16.28 33.70 -11.01
C ALA A 620 -16.24 32.70 -12.17
N VAL A 621 -15.05 32.21 -12.50
CA VAL A 621 -14.83 31.08 -13.40
C VAL A 621 -13.90 30.07 -12.76
N ILE A 622 -14.16 28.80 -13.00
CA ILE A 622 -13.45 27.71 -12.36
C ILE A 622 -12.70 26.90 -13.42
N SER A 623 -11.48 26.49 -13.08
CA SER A 623 -10.72 25.45 -13.79
C SER A 623 -10.47 24.28 -12.85
N GLU A 624 -10.80 23.07 -13.30
CA GLU A 624 -10.56 21.83 -12.56
C GLU A 624 -9.62 20.93 -13.35
N PHE A 625 -8.60 20.42 -12.67
CA PHE A 625 -7.57 19.57 -13.28
C PHE A 625 -6.94 18.62 -12.26
N THR A 626 -6.36 17.51 -12.73
CA THR A 626 -5.49 16.69 -11.90
C THR A 626 -4.14 17.37 -11.68
N PHE A 627 -3.44 17.03 -10.60
CA PHE A 627 -2.07 17.50 -10.38
C PHE A 627 -1.15 17.13 -11.54
N LEU A 628 -1.31 15.94 -12.13
CA LEU A 628 -0.57 15.53 -13.32
C LEU A 628 -0.84 16.44 -14.51
N SER A 629 -2.10 16.80 -14.77
CA SER A 629 -2.44 17.70 -15.87
C SER A 629 -1.83 19.10 -15.66
N TYR A 630 -1.86 19.60 -14.42
CA TYR A 630 -1.16 20.83 -14.03
C TYR A 630 0.34 20.78 -14.31
N LEU A 631 0.99 19.68 -13.96
CA LEU A 631 2.41 19.48 -14.25
C LEU A 631 2.67 19.40 -15.77
N LEU A 632 1.88 18.63 -16.52
CA LEU A 632 1.98 18.51 -17.99
C LEU A 632 1.76 19.84 -18.72
N ALA A 633 0.98 20.75 -18.13
CA ALA A 633 0.79 22.12 -18.61
C ALA A 633 2.00 23.03 -18.34
N GLY A 634 3.06 22.54 -17.69
CA GLY A 634 4.23 23.32 -17.30
C GLY A 634 4.06 24.06 -15.98
N ALA A 635 3.17 23.55 -15.11
CA ALA A 635 2.85 24.09 -13.79
C ALA A 635 2.66 25.62 -13.80
N PRO A 636 1.58 26.14 -14.40
CA PRO A 636 1.36 27.58 -14.45
C PRO A 636 1.33 28.22 -13.05
N ASP A 637 2.04 29.32 -12.84
CA ASP A 637 2.11 30.07 -11.57
C ASP A 637 1.32 31.39 -11.60
N ARG A 638 0.73 31.71 -12.75
CA ARG A 638 0.01 32.97 -12.95
C ARG A 638 -1.09 32.86 -13.99
N ILE A 639 -2.02 33.78 -13.87
CA ILE A 639 -3.05 34.05 -14.87
C ILE A 639 -2.75 35.38 -15.56
N MET A 640 -3.04 35.43 -16.85
CA MET A 640 -2.82 36.58 -17.72
C MET A 640 -4.13 36.92 -18.42
N LEU A 641 -4.55 38.17 -18.30
CA LEU A 641 -5.81 38.64 -18.86
C LEU A 641 -5.57 39.41 -20.15
N TYR A 642 -6.40 39.13 -21.16
CA TYR A 642 -6.37 39.77 -22.46
C TYR A 642 -7.76 40.32 -22.79
N PRO A 643 -7.85 41.55 -23.31
CA PRO A 643 -9.12 42.12 -23.73
C PRO A 643 -9.86 41.23 -24.73
N LYS A 644 -11.19 41.28 -24.71
CA LYS A 644 -12.04 40.55 -25.65
C LYS A 644 -11.60 40.77 -27.10
N GLY A 645 -11.39 39.68 -27.82
CA GLY A 645 -11.02 39.73 -29.24
C GLY A 645 -9.58 40.16 -29.53
N SER A 646 -8.72 40.25 -28.50
CA SER A 646 -7.29 40.49 -28.66
C SER A 646 -6.63 39.38 -29.49
N ASP A 647 -5.72 39.77 -30.39
CA ASP A 647 -4.84 38.87 -31.14
C ASP A 647 -3.46 38.70 -30.49
N ALA A 648 -3.28 39.23 -29.27
CA ALA A 648 -2.08 39.13 -28.46
C ALA A 648 -1.56 37.69 -28.36
N LYS A 649 -0.25 37.53 -28.58
CA LYS A 649 0.41 36.22 -28.65
C LYS A 649 1.47 36.03 -27.59
N HIS A 650 1.71 37.03 -26.76
CA HIS A 650 2.81 37.00 -25.81
C HIS A 650 2.34 37.34 -24.37
N PRO A 651 2.97 36.76 -23.33
CA PRO A 651 2.69 37.07 -21.94
C PRO A 651 2.71 38.57 -21.61
N GLU A 652 3.66 39.33 -22.17
CA GLU A 652 3.83 40.76 -21.95
C GLU A 652 2.67 41.63 -22.48
N ASP A 653 1.84 41.08 -23.36
CA ASP A 653 0.67 41.79 -23.91
C ASP A 653 -0.53 41.78 -22.94
N ALA A 654 -0.43 41.08 -21.81
CA ALA A 654 -1.51 40.96 -20.84
C ALA A 654 -1.81 42.30 -20.14
N VAL A 655 -3.10 42.64 -20.00
CA VAL A 655 -3.53 43.85 -19.28
C VAL A 655 -3.43 43.68 -17.76
N LEU A 656 -3.50 42.45 -17.28
CA LEU A 656 -3.25 42.06 -15.90
C LEU A 656 -2.53 40.71 -15.89
N SER A 657 -1.47 40.62 -15.09
CA SER A 657 -0.83 39.36 -14.73
C SER A 657 -0.92 39.19 -13.22
N LYS A 658 -1.48 38.08 -12.76
CA LYS A 658 -1.63 37.78 -11.34
C LYS A 658 -1.06 36.41 -11.00
N THR A 659 -0.08 36.38 -10.11
CA THR A 659 0.54 35.14 -9.62
C THR A 659 -0.35 34.46 -8.59
N PHE A 660 -0.25 33.13 -8.49
CA PHE A 660 -0.90 32.31 -7.49
C PHE A 660 0.02 31.14 -7.11
N THR A 661 -0.24 30.54 -5.94
CA THR A 661 0.45 29.32 -5.50
C THR A 661 -0.60 28.24 -5.29
N LEU A 662 -0.34 27.04 -5.80
CA LEU A 662 -1.20 25.88 -5.64
C LEU A 662 -0.78 25.10 -4.38
N GLU A 663 -1.18 25.58 -3.19
CA GLU A 663 -0.88 24.90 -1.91
C GLU A 663 -2.01 23.99 -1.45
N ASP A 664 -3.26 24.38 -1.75
CA ASP A 664 -4.48 23.67 -1.37
C ASP A 664 -5.25 23.14 -2.59
N LYS A 665 -6.13 22.14 -2.37
CA LYS A 665 -6.99 21.56 -3.42
C LYS A 665 -7.94 22.58 -4.06
N PHE A 666 -8.18 23.70 -3.39
CA PHE A 666 -8.99 24.81 -3.88
C PHE A 666 -8.23 26.12 -3.69
N THR A 667 -8.00 26.84 -4.79
CA THR A 667 -7.27 28.11 -4.80
C THR A 667 -8.14 29.20 -5.41
N VAL A 668 -8.27 30.35 -4.74
CA VAL A 668 -9.01 31.51 -5.26
C VAL A 668 -8.05 32.61 -5.69
N ILE A 669 -8.25 33.13 -6.91
CA ILE A 669 -7.51 34.24 -7.49
C ILE A 669 -8.45 35.44 -7.66
N PRO A 670 -8.49 36.38 -6.69
CA PRO A 670 -9.30 37.58 -6.83
C PRO A 670 -8.66 38.55 -7.83
N LEU A 671 -9.40 39.19 -8.72
CA LEU A 671 -8.86 40.15 -9.68
C LEU A 671 -8.97 41.60 -9.21
N SER A 672 -9.95 41.91 -8.36
CA SER A 672 -10.07 43.22 -7.74
C SER A 672 -9.14 43.36 -6.53
N SER A 673 -8.42 44.47 -6.46
CA SER A 673 -7.76 44.91 -5.23
C SER A 673 -8.72 45.79 -4.45
N THR A 674 -9.20 45.37 -3.29
CA THR A 674 -9.60 46.38 -2.32
C THR A 674 -8.32 47.13 -1.94
N SER A 675 -8.29 48.46 -2.03
CA SER A 675 -7.13 49.27 -1.62
C SER A 675 -6.80 49.17 -0.12
N ILE A 676 -7.54 48.33 0.60
CA ILE A 676 -7.44 48.02 2.01
C ILE A 676 -6.54 46.78 2.15
N THR A 677 -5.45 46.92 2.89
CA THR A 677 -4.50 45.86 3.27
C THR A 677 -4.61 45.60 4.78
N PRO A 678 -3.95 44.58 5.36
CA PRO A 678 -3.94 44.40 6.82
C PRO A 678 -3.51 45.69 7.55
N LYS A 679 -2.49 46.36 7.02
CA LYS A 679 -1.97 47.61 7.58
C LYS A 679 -2.95 48.78 7.53
N TRP A 680 -3.94 48.76 6.64
CA TRP A 680 -4.99 49.79 6.61
C TRP A 680 -5.81 49.83 7.90
N PHE A 681 -5.89 48.73 8.67
CA PHE A 681 -6.61 48.69 9.94
C PHE A 681 -5.89 49.41 11.09
N GLU A 682 -4.61 49.73 10.93
CA GLU A 682 -3.81 50.47 11.91
C GLU A 682 -4.41 51.86 12.14
N GLY A 683 -4.64 52.24 13.39
CA GLY A 683 -5.17 53.57 13.73
C GLY A 683 -6.07 53.61 14.96
N SER A 684 -6.64 54.80 15.19
CA SER A 684 -7.58 55.06 16.28
C SER A 684 -9.02 55.04 15.77
N TRP A 685 -9.84 54.19 16.36
CA TRP A 685 -11.20 53.90 15.90
C TRP A 685 -12.22 54.21 16.98
N LYS A 686 -13.08 55.19 16.73
CA LYS A 686 -14.15 55.59 17.65
C LYS A 686 -15.41 54.82 17.33
N HIS A 687 -15.96 54.14 18.34
CA HIS A 687 -17.25 53.48 18.22
C HIS A 687 -18.36 54.50 17.99
N LEU A 688 -19.32 54.23 17.10
CA LEU A 688 -20.38 55.20 16.77
C LEU A 688 -21.48 55.25 17.83
N ALA A 689 -21.75 54.14 18.51
CA ALA A 689 -22.80 54.04 19.53
C ALA A 689 -22.31 54.33 20.97
N SER A 690 -20.99 54.43 21.19
CA SER A 690 -20.41 54.83 22.48
C SER A 690 -19.18 55.71 22.26
N ASP A 691 -18.84 56.61 23.19
CA ASP A 691 -17.62 57.43 23.08
C ASP A 691 -16.31 56.64 23.33
N THR A 692 -16.34 55.31 23.16
CA THR A 692 -15.18 54.44 23.33
C THR A 692 -14.30 54.51 22.09
N VAL A 693 -12.99 54.73 22.30
CA VAL A 693 -11.97 54.66 21.25
C VAL A 693 -11.13 53.42 21.50
N ILE A 694 -10.93 52.63 20.45
CA ILE A 694 -9.98 51.51 20.43
C ILE A 694 -8.80 51.89 19.54
N HIS A 695 -7.63 51.33 19.82
CA HIS A 695 -6.45 51.51 19.00
C HIS A 695 -5.99 50.15 18.48
N LEU A 696 -5.82 50.07 17.17
CA LEU A 696 -5.36 48.88 16.46
C LEU A 696 -3.96 49.16 15.92
N ASP A 697 -3.00 48.29 16.25
CA ASP A 697 -1.65 48.30 15.68
C ASP A 697 -1.42 46.97 14.95
N VAL A 698 -0.82 47.02 13.75
CA VAL A 698 -0.60 45.86 12.88
C VAL A 698 0.89 45.72 12.60
N PRO A 699 1.64 45.06 13.51
CA PRO A 699 3.11 45.00 13.42
C PRO A 699 3.62 44.26 12.19
N ASP A 700 2.84 43.30 11.70
CA ASP A 700 3.06 42.47 10.51
C ASP A 700 1.71 42.01 9.93
N ASP A 701 1.72 41.37 8.75
CA ASP A 701 0.49 41.00 8.02
C ASP A 701 -0.40 39.95 8.74
N ASN A 702 0.09 39.33 9.83
CA ASN A 702 -0.59 38.23 10.52
C ASN A 702 -0.86 38.50 12.01
N THR A 703 -0.51 39.69 12.51
CA THR A 703 -0.58 40.03 13.94
C THR A 703 -1.31 41.35 14.17
N LEU A 704 -2.15 41.39 15.21
CA LEU A 704 -2.87 42.59 15.63
C LEU A 704 -2.68 42.85 17.13
N ASP A 705 -2.27 44.06 17.48
CA ASP A 705 -2.27 44.59 18.84
C ASP A 705 -3.53 45.44 19.06
N TYR A 706 -4.45 44.91 19.86
CA TYR A 706 -5.70 45.57 20.21
C TYR A 706 -5.57 46.29 21.56
N THR A 707 -5.77 47.60 21.59
CA THR A 707 -5.71 48.42 22.81
C THR A 707 -7.05 49.08 23.09
N ALA A 708 -7.54 48.95 24.32
CA ALA A 708 -8.78 49.58 24.78
C ALA A 708 -8.66 50.12 26.22
N PRO A 709 -9.38 51.20 26.56
CA PRO A 709 -9.40 51.77 27.92
C PRO A 709 -10.25 50.93 28.88
N LEU A 710 -9.68 50.51 30.00
CA LEU A 710 -10.38 49.84 31.11
C LEU A 710 -9.95 50.47 32.44
N ASP A 711 -10.92 50.92 33.25
CA ASP A 711 -10.71 51.57 34.56
C ASP A 711 -9.70 52.74 34.54
N GLY A 712 -9.68 53.51 33.44
CA GLY A 712 -8.80 54.67 33.27
C GLY A 712 -7.35 54.33 32.90
N LYS A 713 -7.07 53.09 32.45
CA LYS A 713 -5.79 52.67 31.88
C LYS A 713 -5.99 52.02 30.52
N ASP A 714 -5.06 52.27 29.60
CA ASP A 714 -5.02 51.57 28.32
C ASP A 714 -4.36 50.21 28.50
N LEU A 715 -5.02 49.16 28.00
CA LEU A 715 -4.54 47.79 28.07
C LEU A 715 -4.49 47.19 26.67
N THR A 716 -3.34 46.62 26.32
CA THR A 716 -3.08 46.03 25.00
C THR A 716 -3.11 44.50 25.06
N THR A 717 -3.73 43.88 24.05
CA THR A 717 -3.79 42.42 23.86
C THR A 717 -3.38 42.09 22.43
N ARG A 718 -2.40 41.19 22.27
CA ARG A 718 -1.92 40.71 20.98
C ARG A 718 -2.69 39.48 20.52
N THR A 719 -3.09 39.43 19.25
CA THR A 719 -3.74 38.28 18.62
C THR A 719 -3.20 38.01 17.22
N THR A 720 -3.46 36.81 16.70
CA THR A 720 -3.20 36.50 15.29
C THR A 720 -4.43 36.86 14.46
N ILE A 721 -4.18 37.34 13.24
CA ILE A 721 -5.21 37.70 12.27
C ILE A 721 -5.04 36.89 10.99
N SER A 722 -6.16 36.66 10.30
CA SER A 722 -6.20 36.29 8.90
C SER A 722 -6.84 37.43 8.13
N PHE A 723 -6.22 37.86 7.03
CA PHE A 723 -6.78 38.88 6.16
C PHE A 723 -7.55 38.26 5.00
N ASP A 724 -8.80 38.66 4.85
CA ASP A 724 -9.65 38.33 3.72
C ASP A 724 -9.67 39.51 2.76
N PHE A 725 -8.96 39.33 1.64
CA PHE A 725 -8.89 40.32 0.56
C PHE A 725 -10.24 40.51 -0.16
N GLN A 726 -11.14 39.52 -0.13
CA GLN A 726 -12.44 39.59 -0.81
C GLN A 726 -13.38 40.56 -0.09
N THR A 727 -13.40 40.51 1.24
CA THR A 727 -14.28 41.36 2.05
C THR A 727 -13.57 42.56 2.67
N ALA A 728 -12.31 42.81 2.29
CA ALA A 728 -11.43 43.77 2.96
C ALA A 728 -11.52 43.65 4.49
N SER A 729 -11.30 42.45 5.04
CA SER A 729 -11.51 42.20 6.47
C SER A 729 -10.35 41.51 7.17
N ILE A 730 -10.12 41.85 8.44
CA ILE A 730 -9.26 41.05 9.33
C ILE A 730 -10.13 40.22 10.27
N THR A 731 -9.82 38.94 10.43
CA THR A 731 -10.48 38.09 11.42
C THR A 731 -9.52 37.79 12.58
N THR A 732 -9.91 38.17 13.79
CA THR A 732 -9.11 37.96 15.01
C THR A 732 -9.44 36.63 15.67
N LYS A 733 -8.44 36.01 16.32
CA LYS A 733 -8.67 34.88 17.24
C LYS A 733 -8.99 35.39 18.66
N TYR A 734 -9.76 34.58 19.39
CA TYR A 734 -10.06 34.82 20.80
C TYR A 734 -8.78 34.79 21.64
N VAL A 735 -8.62 35.79 22.51
CA VAL A 735 -7.52 35.85 23.47
C VAL A 735 -8.08 36.16 24.85
N SER A 736 -7.82 35.26 25.81
CA SER A 736 -8.19 35.45 27.21
C SER A 736 -7.16 36.30 27.95
N GLY A 737 -7.61 37.32 28.68
CA GLY A 737 -6.74 38.20 29.46
C GLY A 737 -7.50 39.25 30.27
N THR A 738 -6.78 40.18 30.90
CA THR A 738 -7.35 41.31 31.67
C THR A 738 -8.28 42.18 30.82
N VAL A 739 -7.94 42.37 29.53
CA VAL A 739 -8.90 42.70 28.48
C VAL A 739 -9.02 41.44 27.63
N SER A 740 -10.18 40.80 27.64
CA SER A 740 -10.43 39.65 26.77
C SER A 740 -10.90 40.14 25.41
N LEU A 741 -10.18 39.76 24.35
CA LEU A 741 -10.57 40.05 22.97
C LEU A 741 -11.40 38.87 22.43
N LYS A 742 -12.65 39.13 22.09
CA LYS A 742 -13.51 38.16 21.41
C LYS A 742 -13.03 37.97 19.97
N ALA A 743 -13.16 36.75 19.45
CA ALA A 743 -12.98 36.51 18.03
C ALA A 743 -14.06 37.27 17.24
N ALA A 744 -13.66 38.06 16.25
CA ALA A 744 -14.55 38.84 15.41
C ALA A 744 -13.91 39.13 14.05
N THR A 745 -14.75 39.41 13.05
CA THR A 745 -14.30 39.86 11.73
C THR A 745 -14.54 41.36 11.60
N TYR A 746 -13.51 42.11 11.25
CA TYR A 746 -13.53 43.56 11.09
C TYR A 746 -13.48 43.89 9.60
N TYR A 747 -14.59 44.37 9.05
CA TYR A 747 -14.72 44.77 7.65
C TYR A 747 -14.34 46.24 7.49
N GLY A 748 -13.31 46.51 6.70
CA GLY A 748 -12.88 47.87 6.37
C GLY A 748 -13.62 48.41 5.15
N TYR A 749 -14.05 49.67 5.20
CA TYR A 749 -14.66 50.37 4.07
C TYR A 749 -14.48 51.89 4.20
N VAL A 750 -14.69 52.60 3.09
CA VAL A 750 -14.60 54.07 3.02
C VAL A 750 -15.96 54.63 2.62
N GLU A 751 -16.50 55.57 3.39
CA GLU A 751 -17.79 56.22 3.14
C GLU A 751 -17.63 57.74 3.34
N ASP A 752 -18.10 58.55 2.39
CA ASP A 752 -17.97 60.03 2.43
C ASP A 752 -16.54 60.56 2.72
N GLY A 753 -15.51 59.84 2.24
CA GLY A 753 -14.11 60.19 2.45
C GLY A 753 -13.59 59.95 3.87
N LYS A 754 -14.30 59.16 4.67
CA LYS A 754 -13.89 58.70 6.00
C LYS A 754 -13.75 57.19 6.02
N ASP A 755 -12.80 56.71 6.81
CA ASP A 755 -12.52 55.29 6.96
C ASP A 755 -13.37 54.71 8.10
N TYR A 756 -13.97 53.55 7.85
CA TYR A 756 -14.84 52.85 8.78
C TYR A 756 -14.45 51.38 8.94
N ILE A 757 -14.67 50.87 10.15
CA ILE A 757 -14.66 49.44 10.42
C ILE A 757 -16.01 49.01 10.95
N ARG A 758 -16.59 47.97 10.35
CA ARG A 758 -17.74 47.26 10.90
C ARG A 758 -17.31 45.91 11.44
N THR A 759 -17.63 45.59 12.68
CA THR A 759 -17.45 44.24 13.22
C THR A 759 -18.64 43.36 12.83
N GLY A 760 -18.38 42.18 12.28
CA GLY A 760 -19.40 41.15 12.05
C GLY A 760 -19.14 39.87 12.86
N PRO A 761 -20.12 38.94 12.83
CA PRO A 761 -20.02 37.68 13.56
C PRO A 761 -18.87 36.82 13.03
N PHE A 762 -18.13 36.18 13.94
CA PHE A 762 -17.09 35.21 13.60
C PHE A 762 -17.71 34.00 12.90
N ARG A 763 -17.23 33.64 11.70
CA ARG A 763 -17.82 32.59 10.84
C ARG A 763 -17.16 31.20 10.98
N GLY A 764 -16.21 31.01 11.90
CA GLY A 764 -15.56 29.71 12.15
C GLY A 764 -16.18 28.90 13.30
N GLU A 765 -15.76 27.64 13.47
CA GLU A 765 -16.18 26.80 14.61
C GLU A 765 -15.60 27.32 15.94
N GLY A 766 -16.44 27.51 16.97
CA GLY A 766 -16.01 28.07 18.25
C GLY A 766 -16.95 27.79 19.42
N LYS A 767 -16.43 27.93 20.66
CA LYS A 767 -17.21 27.74 21.89
C LYS A 767 -18.13 28.94 22.15
N PRO A 768 -19.39 28.74 22.59
CA PRO A 768 -20.29 29.85 22.93
C PRO A 768 -19.66 30.81 23.95
N GLY A 769 -19.72 32.11 23.66
CA GLY A 769 -19.18 33.18 24.51
C GLY A 769 -17.76 33.66 24.18
N THR A 770 -17.04 33.02 23.27
CA THR A 770 -15.67 33.43 22.85
C THR A 770 -15.63 34.29 21.58
N TYR A 771 -16.77 34.50 20.92
CA TYR A 771 -16.93 35.33 19.73
C TYR A 771 -17.96 36.44 19.94
N SER A 772 -17.86 37.50 19.14
CA SER A 772 -18.86 38.58 19.12
C SER A 772 -20.05 38.18 18.25
N GLU A 773 -21.25 38.35 18.77
CA GLU A 773 -22.52 38.23 18.02
C GLU A 773 -23.14 39.60 17.72
N ALA A 774 -22.55 40.67 18.27
CA ALA A 774 -23.05 42.03 18.09
C ALA A 774 -22.24 42.75 17.01
N GLU A 775 -22.96 43.41 16.10
CA GLU A 775 -22.38 44.35 15.15
C GLU A 775 -22.07 45.68 15.83
N ALA A 776 -20.89 46.22 15.54
CA ALA A 776 -20.43 47.51 16.02
C ALA A 776 -19.74 48.23 14.86
N ILE A 777 -19.99 49.53 14.74
CA ILE A 777 -19.40 50.36 13.69
C ILE A 777 -18.47 51.37 14.36
N TYR A 778 -17.27 51.49 13.79
CA TYR A 778 -16.24 52.41 14.22
C TYR A 778 -15.88 53.32 13.06
N VAL A 779 -15.64 54.59 13.37
CA VAL A 779 -15.09 55.56 12.43
C VAL A 779 -13.67 55.90 12.85
N ARG A 780 -12.77 56.06 11.89
CA ARG A 780 -11.40 56.47 12.18
C ARG A 780 -11.37 57.93 12.68
N VAL A 781 -10.54 58.20 13.68
CA VAL A 781 -10.49 59.51 14.37
C VAL A 781 -9.08 60.07 14.57
N ASP A 782 -8.07 59.46 13.95
CA ASP A 782 -6.70 59.97 13.95
C ASP A 782 -6.46 61.09 12.92
#